data_AF-A0A970NHP8-F1
#
_entry.id   AF-A0A970NHP8-F1
#
_cell.length_a   1.000
_cell.length_b   1.000
_cell.length_c   1.000
_cell.angle_alpha   90.00
_cell.angle_beta   90.00
_cell.angle_gamma   90.00
#
_symmetry.space_group_name_H-M   'P 1'
#
loop_
_entity.id
_entity.type
_entity.pdbx_description
1 polymer ?
#
loop_
_entity_poly.entity_id
_entity_poly.type
_entity_poly.pdbx_seq_one_letter_code
_entity_poly.pdbx_strand_id
1 'polypeptide(L)'
;MSWLLLAPLCASFGLAQAEAPTGVTLYVSKLGDGSDGRTWATAFRDIQAALDAIPDDRGGHRIIVRPDTYLEANLSPAFKGAEGAYNELVGDIDGSYGGGRVGEVVVDSGDPGLQGFKSYDWWGPIRAYTQGWSSEHTAETTSAIWWDRWALRNLYFTGGDGGVFFDCTDHVEPFSVLVEDCVSIGRAFGGGVASCLSRPEEPITYRRCHLWALDFWGDTAAAYVRVENPTMPEHTDAVFEDCVMVGPQCALKGSNFGYETYSRVRCVRCRLAALNFSQPQGTPTDGIIQSVQRGELLHVDLEDCLLMGYKVFGVIVDKATEGDIGYSVTGDVRAYVQFQQAVPEGMHRLAQWPVEDFARLSPPAPRSAEPLGARELIAEDLAELSPILWKGRLCHLKCIRPGSGGVREDYYLLLEDAATGEELARFAEGYSLASAIVHDDTLYVFASRFEPDGWRDVTAFRSRDLQRWESQVVIEGENEGIFNTSVCQGPDGFAMAYESNDPAYPPFTIKFAQSDDLWNWTKLPGARFGTDRYAACPCLRYADGHYYALYLERRAPRHYFETYIARSPDLMRWELSPANPVLSPRGLDEGINASDPELVEVDGGTWVYFAVGDQLTWMNVKRAPFEGSLERFLTSWFALPGIPDPGTAAAEEE
;
A
#
# COMPACT_ATOMS: atom_id res chain seq x y z
N MET A 1 -15.72 -78.86 -22.56
CA MET A 1 -16.24 -77.78 -23.41
C MET A 1 -15.77 -76.47 -22.82
N SER A 2 -14.72 -75.92 -23.41
CA SER A 2 -14.08 -74.67 -22.98
C SER A 2 -14.92 -73.48 -23.40
N TRP A 3 -15.24 -72.59 -22.46
CA TRP A 3 -15.91 -71.32 -22.73
C TRP A 3 -14.87 -70.23 -22.90
N LEU A 4 -14.72 -69.75 -24.13
CA LEU A 4 -13.98 -68.54 -24.49
C LEU A 4 -14.84 -67.32 -24.14
N LEU A 5 -14.32 -66.46 -23.26
CA LEU A 5 -14.83 -65.12 -22.99
C LEU A 5 -14.30 -64.16 -24.08
N LEU A 6 -15.20 -63.60 -24.88
CA LEU A 6 -14.95 -62.45 -25.75
C LEU A 6 -15.34 -61.18 -24.98
N ALA A 7 -14.35 -60.36 -24.64
CA ALA A 7 -14.57 -59.02 -24.09
C ALA A 7 -14.89 -58.02 -25.23
N PRO A 8 -15.82 -57.07 -25.04
CA PRO A 8 -16.02 -55.98 -26.00
C PRO A 8 -14.97 -54.88 -25.77
N LEU A 9 -14.33 -54.45 -26.86
CA LEU A 9 -13.52 -53.23 -26.90
C LEU A 9 -14.44 -52.01 -26.71
N CYS A 10 -14.40 -51.39 -25.53
CA CYS A 10 -14.85 -50.02 -25.35
C CYS A 10 -13.71 -49.09 -25.80
N ALA A 11 -13.87 -48.47 -26.96
CA ALA A 11 -13.01 -47.37 -27.39
C ALA A 11 -13.33 -46.15 -26.51
N SER A 12 -12.46 -45.87 -25.54
CA SER A 12 -12.42 -44.58 -24.85
C SER A 12 -11.92 -43.53 -25.83
N PHE A 13 -12.81 -42.67 -26.33
CA PHE A 13 -12.42 -41.38 -26.88
C PHE A 13 -11.87 -40.54 -25.74
N GLY A 14 -10.54 -40.56 -25.57
CA GLY A 14 -9.86 -39.55 -24.79
C GLY A 14 -10.02 -38.22 -25.50
N LEU A 15 -10.92 -37.37 -25.01
CA LEU A 15 -10.80 -35.93 -25.23
C LEU A 15 -9.48 -35.54 -24.57
N ALA A 16 -8.46 -35.30 -25.39
CA ALA A 16 -7.27 -34.62 -24.93
C ALA A 16 -7.73 -33.26 -24.37
N GLN A 17 -7.69 -33.14 -23.05
CA GLN A 17 -7.78 -31.86 -22.37
C GLN A 17 -6.52 -31.10 -22.82
N ALA A 18 -6.69 -30.19 -23.77
CA ALA A 18 -5.59 -29.33 -24.21
C ALA A 18 -5.03 -28.66 -22.95
N GLU A 19 -3.74 -28.82 -22.68
CA GLU A 19 -3.07 -28.05 -21.64
C GLU A 19 -3.35 -26.58 -21.92
N ALA A 20 -3.92 -25.88 -20.93
CA ALA A 20 -4.13 -24.45 -21.04
C ALA A 20 -2.78 -23.80 -21.41
N PRO A 21 -2.75 -22.86 -22.39
CA PRO A 21 -1.52 -22.18 -22.76
C PRO A 21 -0.84 -21.63 -21.50
N THR A 22 0.43 -21.99 -21.27
CA THR A 22 1.20 -21.42 -20.15
C THR A 22 1.52 -19.97 -20.49
N GLY A 23 0.69 -19.04 -20.01
CA GLY A 23 0.94 -17.62 -20.14
C GLY A 23 2.18 -17.17 -19.35
N VAL A 24 2.65 -15.95 -19.63
CA VAL A 24 3.74 -15.35 -18.86
C VAL A 24 3.29 -14.95 -17.46
N THR A 25 4.17 -15.08 -16.48
CA THR A 25 4.04 -14.40 -15.18
C THR A 25 5.01 -13.23 -15.14
N LEU A 26 4.50 -12.06 -14.77
CA LEU A 26 5.25 -10.82 -14.60
C LEU A 26 5.08 -10.32 -13.16
N TYR A 27 6.12 -9.67 -12.63
CA TYR A 27 6.15 -9.14 -11.28
C TYR A 27 6.22 -7.61 -11.30
N VAL A 28 5.52 -6.99 -10.35
CA VAL A 28 5.52 -5.54 -10.13
C VAL A 28 5.97 -5.24 -8.70
N SER A 29 7.05 -4.47 -8.55
CA SER A 29 7.64 -4.08 -7.28
C SER A 29 8.47 -2.81 -7.45
N LYS A 30 8.29 -1.84 -6.55
CA LYS A 30 9.16 -0.65 -6.52
C LYS A 30 10.61 -0.97 -6.17
N LEU A 31 10.88 -2.15 -5.60
CA LEU A 31 12.24 -2.62 -5.32
C LEU A 31 12.94 -3.19 -6.56
N GLY A 32 12.21 -3.49 -7.64
CA GLY A 32 12.77 -4.04 -8.86
C GLY A 32 13.56 -3.02 -9.67
N ASP A 33 14.41 -3.52 -10.57
CA ASP A 33 15.19 -2.70 -11.50
C ASP A 33 14.35 -2.12 -12.65
N GLY A 34 13.14 -2.66 -12.90
CA GLY A 34 12.23 -2.21 -13.95
C GLY A 34 12.48 -2.77 -15.35
N SER A 35 13.30 -3.82 -15.49
CA SER A 35 13.78 -4.31 -16.79
C SER A 35 12.77 -5.18 -17.56
N ASP A 36 12.46 -6.39 -17.07
CA ASP A 36 11.68 -7.39 -17.83
C ASP A 36 10.49 -8.02 -17.08
N GLY A 37 10.38 -7.77 -15.78
CA GLY A 37 9.32 -8.28 -14.93
C GLY A 37 9.38 -9.77 -14.63
N ARG A 38 10.43 -10.51 -15.00
CA ARG A 38 10.47 -11.99 -14.89
C ARG A 38 10.79 -12.52 -13.50
N THR A 39 11.37 -11.68 -12.65
CA THR A 39 11.71 -11.99 -11.26
C THR A 39 11.37 -10.80 -10.36
N TRP A 40 11.41 -10.97 -9.05
CA TRP A 40 11.27 -9.84 -8.12
C TRP A 40 12.40 -8.80 -8.23
N ALA A 41 13.62 -9.23 -8.60
CA ALA A 41 14.74 -8.33 -8.84
C ALA A 41 14.55 -7.54 -10.14
N THR A 42 14.03 -8.19 -11.18
CA THR A 42 13.76 -7.57 -12.48
C THR A 42 12.35 -7.00 -12.63
N ALA A 43 11.59 -6.94 -11.52
CA ALA A 43 10.18 -6.55 -11.51
C ALA A 43 9.97 -5.15 -12.10
N PHE A 44 8.85 -4.97 -12.82
CA PHE A 44 8.43 -3.64 -13.24
C PHE A 44 8.12 -2.77 -12.02
N ARG A 45 8.39 -1.47 -12.11
CA ARG A 45 8.11 -0.53 -11.00
C ARG A 45 6.66 -0.07 -10.98
N ASP A 46 5.99 -0.15 -12.13
CA ASP A 46 4.63 0.32 -12.37
C ASP A 46 3.75 -0.83 -12.91
N ILE A 47 2.48 -0.84 -12.53
CA ILE A 47 1.48 -1.83 -12.97
C ILE A 47 1.22 -1.69 -14.47
N GLN A 48 1.11 -0.46 -14.99
CA GLN A 48 0.90 -0.23 -16.41
C GLN A 48 2.02 -0.83 -17.28
N ALA A 49 3.28 -0.74 -16.86
CA ALA A 49 4.40 -1.33 -17.60
C ALA A 49 4.26 -2.85 -17.73
N ALA A 50 3.79 -3.53 -16.68
CA ALA A 50 3.52 -4.96 -16.73
C ALA A 50 2.31 -5.31 -17.62
N LEU A 51 1.27 -4.47 -17.62
CA LEU A 51 0.10 -4.60 -18.49
C LEU A 51 0.46 -4.44 -19.98
N ASP A 52 1.40 -3.53 -20.29
CA ASP A 52 1.93 -3.32 -21.64
C ASP A 52 2.84 -4.47 -22.11
N ALA A 53 3.48 -5.17 -21.17
CA ALA A 53 4.41 -6.27 -21.45
C ALA A 53 3.73 -7.64 -21.68
N ILE A 54 2.39 -7.69 -21.59
CA ILE A 54 1.62 -8.88 -21.96
C ILE A 54 1.82 -9.16 -23.47
N PRO A 55 2.22 -10.38 -23.87
CA PRO A 55 2.74 -10.60 -25.22
C PRO A 55 1.69 -10.87 -26.30
N ASP A 56 0.51 -11.37 -25.92
CA ASP A 56 -0.53 -11.81 -26.84
C ASP A 56 -1.92 -11.90 -26.18
N ASP A 57 -2.94 -12.23 -26.97
CA ASP A 57 -4.35 -12.34 -26.58
C ASP A 57 -4.80 -13.78 -26.31
N ARG A 58 -3.87 -14.74 -26.11
CA ARG A 58 -4.22 -16.15 -25.86
C ARG A 58 -4.70 -16.41 -24.44
N GLY A 59 -4.63 -15.42 -23.55
CA GLY A 59 -5.07 -15.54 -22.18
C GLY A 59 -4.11 -16.34 -21.27
N GLY A 60 -4.45 -16.46 -19.99
CA GLY A 60 -3.68 -17.22 -19.00
C GLY A 60 -2.39 -16.53 -18.54
N HIS A 61 -2.21 -15.24 -18.84
CA HIS A 61 -1.10 -14.44 -18.34
C HIS A 61 -1.39 -13.95 -16.92
N ARG A 62 -0.33 -13.70 -16.13
CA ARG A 62 -0.45 -13.25 -14.74
C ARG A 62 0.50 -12.09 -14.46
N ILE A 63 -0.01 -11.08 -13.78
CA ILE A 63 0.76 -10.00 -13.17
C ILE A 63 0.60 -10.11 -11.65
N ILE A 64 1.71 -10.23 -10.94
CA ILE A 64 1.77 -10.33 -9.48
C ILE A 64 2.37 -9.04 -8.93
N VAL A 65 1.64 -8.37 -8.05
CA VAL A 65 1.99 -7.05 -7.52
C VAL A 65 2.37 -7.19 -6.05
N ARG A 66 3.54 -6.68 -5.67
CA ARG A 66 4.02 -6.65 -4.29
C ARG A 66 3.24 -5.63 -3.45
N PRO A 67 2.97 -5.88 -2.16
CA PRO A 67 2.38 -4.89 -1.26
C PRO A 67 3.15 -3.56 -1.21
N ASP A 68 2.50 -2.50 -1.68
CA ASP A 68 2.94 -1.10 -1.70
C ASP A 68 1.75 -0.19 -2.12
N THR A 69 1.97 1.11 -2.22
CA THR A 69 1.03 2.08 -2.79
C THR A 69 1.50 2.57 -4.15
N TYR A 70 0.83 2.13 -5.21
CA TYR A 70 1.08 2.50 -6.60
C TYR A 70 0.20 3.69 -6.99
N LEU A 71 0.84 4.83 -7.30
CA LEU A 71 0.17 6.07 -7.68
C LEU A 71 -0.09 6.06 -9.19
N GLU A 72 -1.08 5.27 -9.61
CA GLU A 72 -1.42 5.01 -11.01
C GLU A 72 -2.92 5.17 -11.26
N ALA A 73 -3.26 5.66 -12.44
CA ALA A 73 -4.63 5.86 -12.90
C ALA A 73 -4.73 5.48 -14.37
N ASN A 74 -5.95 5.20 -14.82
CA ASN A 74 -6.32 4.86 -16.18
C ASN A 74 -5.50 3.70 -16.72
N LEU A 75 -5.45 2.60 -15.95
CA LEU A 75 -4.80 1.37 -16.35
C LEU A 75 -5.55 0.70 -17.50
N SER A 76 -4.78 0.16 -18.45
CA SER A 76 -5.33 -0.60 -19.57
C SER A 76 -4.37 -1.72 -19.97
N PRO A 77 -4.86 -2.96 -20.09
CA PRO A 77 -4.07 -4.05 -20.66
C PRO A 77 -3.85 -3.85 -22.16
N ALA A 78 -2.72 -4.36 -22.67
CA ALA A 78 -2.46 -4.44 -24.10
C ALA A 78 -3.35 -5.47 -24.81
N PHE A 79 -3.73 -6.54 -24.09
CA PHE A 79 -4.52 -7.64 -24.63
C PHE A 79 -5.62 -8.11 -23.66
N LYS A 80 -6.76 -8.53 -24.24
CA LYS A 80 -7.84 -9.23 -23.54
C LYS A 80 -7.38 -10.64 -23.12
N GLY A 81 -8.11 -11.26 -22.20
CA GLY A 81 -7.99 -12.71 -21.96
C GLY A 81 -8.69 -13.53 -23.06
N ALA A 82 -8.61 -14.86 -22.93
CA ALA A 82 -9.26 -15.79 -23.85
C ALA A 82 -10.31 -16.65 -23.12
N GLU A 83 -11.24 -17.21 -23.87
CA GLU A 83 -12.26 -18.13 -23.35
C GLU A 83 -11.60 -19.29 -22.59
N GLY A 84 -12.01 -19.49 -21.34
CA GLY A 84 -11.41 -20.49 -20.44
C GLY A 84 -9.97 -20.19 -19.97
N ALA A 85 -9.37 -19.06 -20.35
CA ALA A 85 -8.02 -18.65 -19.98
C ALA A 85 -7.98 -17.15 -19.65
N TYR A 86 -8.48 -16.78 -18.47
CA TYR A 86 -8.46 -15.39 -18.02
C TYR A 86 -7.02 -14.92 -17.77
N ASN A 87 -6.73 -13.67 -18.09
CA ASN A 87 -5.54 -13.00 -17.57
C ASN A 87 -5.77 -12.60 -16.10
N GLU A 88 -4.72 -12.49 -15.31
CA GLU A 88 -4.82 -12.20 -13.88
C GLU A 88 -3.96 -10.98 -13.47
N LEU A 89 -4.53 -10.09 -12.66
CA LEU A 89 -3.82 -9.07 -11.91
C LEU A 89 -4.03 -9.34 -10.42
N VAL A 90 -2.97 -9.73 -9.71
CA VAL A 90 -3.05 -10.31 -8.37
C VAL A 90 -2.13 -9.58 -7.41
N GLY A 91 -2.66 -9.15 -6.26
CA GLY A 91 -1.83 -8.66 -5.15
C GLY A 91 -1.27 -9.79 -4.29
N ASP A 92 0.04 -9.75 -4.01
CA ASP A 92 0.76 -10.66 -3.11
C ASP A 92 0.63 -10.25 -1.64
N ILE A 93 -0.61 -10.08 -1.19
CA ILE A 93 -0.99 -9.49 0.10
C ILE A 93 -0.50 -10.27 1.34
N ASP A 94 -0.21 -11.55 1.18
CA ASP A 94 0.27 -12.47 2.22
C ASP A 94 1.70 -12.96 1.99
N GLY A 95 2.37 -12.47 0.93
CA GLY A 95 3.73 -12.86 0.56
C GLY A 95 3.85 -14.27 -0.05
N SER A 96 2.73 -14.96 -0.32
CA SER A 96 2.72 -16.33 -0.86
C SER A 96 3.33 -16.45 -2.26
N TYR A 97 3.43 -15.35 -3.02
CA TYR A 97 4.11 -15.30 -4.31
C TYR A 97 5.58 -14.84 -4.22
N GLY A 98 6.11 -14.67 -3.01
CA GLY A 98 7.53 -14.39 -2.77
C GLY A 98 7.93 -12.93 -2.84
N GLY A 99 6.97 -11.99 -2.82
CA GLY A 99 7.22 -10.54 -2.78
C GLY A 99 7.84 -10.06 -1.47
N GLY A 100 7.94 -10.95 -0.48
CA GLY A 100 8.70 -10.78 0.76
C GLY A 100 7.99 -10.00 1.87
N ARG A 101 6.79 -9.46 1.61
CA ARG A 101 6.04 -8.66 2.58
C ARG A 101 4.57 -9.08 2.64
N VAL A 102 3.97 -8.95 3.82
CA VAL A 102 2.52 -8.99 4.04
C VAL A 102 1.99 -7.57 4.15
N GLY A 103 0.93 -7.24 3.42
CA GLY A 103 0.35 -5.90 3.41
C GLY A 103 -0.73 -5.75 2.33
N GLU A 104 -1.15 -4.51 2.09
CA GLU A 104 -2.10 -4.21 1.00
C GLU A 104 -1.35 -3.80 -0.28
N VAL A 105 -1.93 -4.15 -1.43
CA VAL A 105 -1.56 -3.59 -2.73
C VAL A 105 -2.55 -2.48 -3.07
N VAL A 106 -2.13 -1.23 -2.87
CA VAL A 106 -2.98 -0.07 -3.08
C VAL A 106 -2.71 0.52 -4.46
N VAL A 107 -3.73 0.58 -5.31
CA VAL A 107 -3.76 1.33 -6.56
C VAL A 107 -4.52 2.63 -6.29
N ASP A 108 -3.78 3.71 -6.11
CA ASP A 108 -4.32 5.03 -5.78
C ASP A 108 -4.27 5.93 -7.02
N SER A 109 -5.45 6.19 -7.56
CA SER A 109 -5.67 7.04 -8.73
C SER A 109 -5.88 8.51 -8.33
N GLY A 110 -5.27 8.98 -7.24
CA GLY A 110 -5.24 10.40 -6.88
C GLY A 110 -4.65 11.29 -7.97
N ASP A 111 -4.67 12.60 -7.73
CA ASP A 111 -4.10 13.56 -8.66
C ASP A 111 -2.59 13.32 -8.85
N PRO A 112 -2.07 13.21 -10.09
CA PRO A 112 -0.65 12.99 -10.35
C PRO A 112 0.25 14.10 -9.80
N GLY A 113 -0.29 15.30 -9.57
CA GLY A 113 0.39 16.41 -8.89
C GLY A 113 0.42 16.28 -7.36
N LEU A 114 -0.03 15.15 -6.80
CA LEU A 114 -0.12 14.88 -5.37
C LEU A 114 -1.05 15.83 -4.61
N GLN A 115 -2.10 16.32 -5.29
CA GLN A 115 -3.09 17.25 -4.71
C GLN A 115 -4.25 16.52 -4.02
N GLY A 116 -4.18 15.19 -3.89
CA GLY A 116 -5.18 14.36 -3.23
C GLY A 116 -6.21 13.77 -4.19
N PHE A 117 -7.44 13.58 -3.69
CA PHE A 117 -8.51 12.88 -4.39
C PHE A 117 -8.91 13.56 -5.71
N LYS A 118 -8.88 12.83 -6.82
CA LYS A 118 -9.18 13.36 -8.16
C LYS A 118 -10.57 12.92 -8.64
N SER A 119 -11.55 13.76 -8.30
CA SER A 119 -12.94 13.69 -8.74
C SER A 119 -13.12 14.30 -10.14
N TYR A 120 -12.92 13.52 -11.19
CA TYR A 120 -13.11 13.98 -12.57
C TYR A 120 -13.62 12.83 -13.44
N ASP A 121 -14.69 13.03 -14.22
CA ASP A 121 -15.33 11.97 -15.02
C ASP A 121 -14.29 11.11 -15.77
N TRP A 122 -14.45 9.79 -15.66
CA TRP A 122 -13.55 8.76 -16.20
C TRP A 122 -12.10 8.76 -15.68
N TRP A 123 -11.79 9.50 -14.62
CA TRP A 123 -10.51 9.37 -13.93
C TRP A 123 -10.61 8.31 -12.83
N GLY A 124 -9.92 7.18 -12.98
CA GLY A 124 -9.92 6.14 -11.96
C GLY A 124 -8.93 5.02 -12.29
N PRO A 125 -9.02 3.85 -11.63
CA PRO A 125 -8.12 2.74 -11.91
C PRO A 125 -8.26 2.18 -13.32
N ILE A 126 -9.47 2.13 -13.87
CA ILE A 126 -9.78 1.48 -15.14
C ILE A 126 -9.92 2.54 -16.23
N ARG A 127 -9.11 2.46 -17.28
CA ARG A 127 -9.18 3.40 -18.40
C ARG A 127 -10.48 3.24 -19.18
N ALA A 128 -11.24 4.32 -19.24
CA ALA A 128 -12.30 4.55 -20.21
C ALA A 128 -12.35 6.06 -20.47
N TYR A 129 -12.95 6.50 -21.56
CA TYR A 129 -13.13 7.92 -21.88
C TYR A 129 -14.06 8.06 -23.07
N THR A 130 -14.98 9.02 -23.07
CA THR A 130 -15.78 9.35 -24.26
C THR A 130 -15.43 10.73 -24.78
N GLN A 131 -14.94 10.79 -26.03
CA GLN A 131 -14.68 12.05 -26.70
C GLN A 131 -15.96 12.87 -26.88
N GLY A 132 -15.92 14.15 -26.55
CA GLY A 132 -17.02 15.09 -26.72
C GLY A 132 -18.11 14.99 -25.66
N TRP A 133 -17.89 14.26 -24.56
CA TRP A 133 -18.81 14.24 -23.41
C TRP A 133 -19.07 15.64 -22.85
N SER A 134 -18.02 16.44 -22.72
CA SER A 134 -18.09 17.88 -22.40
C SER A 134 -17.07 18.65 -23.23
N SER A 135 -17.04 19.98 -23.10
CA SER A 135 -16.03 20.84 -23.73
C SER A 135 -14.60 20.49 -23.35
N GLU A 136 -14.40 19.90 -22.18
CA GLU A 136 -13.11 19.48 -21.64
C GLU A 136 -12.71 18.08 -22.15
N HIS A 137 -13.67 17.28 -22.63
CA HIS A 137 -13.44 15.90 -23.02
C HIS A 137 -12.97 15.76 -24.49
N THR A 138 -11.75 16.20 -24.77
CA THR A 138 -11.24 16.32 -26.15
C THR A 138 -10.41 15.14 -26.65
N ALA A 139 -9.90 14.29 -25.74
CA ALA A 139 -9.11 13.11 -26.10
C ALA A 139 -9.95 12.06 -26.84
N GLU A 140 -9.29 11.15 -27.56
CA GLU A 140 -9.98 10.06 -28.27
C GLU A 140 -10.73 9.15 -27.29
N THR A 141 -11.86 8.62 -27.74
CA THR A 141 -12.63 7.65 -26.98
C THR A 141 -11.78 6.41 -26.69
N THR A 142 -11.82 5.95 -25.44
CA THR A 142 -11.18 4.70 -25.00
C THR A 142 -12.17 3.88 -24.19
N SER A 143 -12.03 2.56 -24.27
CA SER A 143 -13.01 1.63 -23.71
C SER A 143 -12.36 0.68 -22.73
N ALA A 144 -13.08 0.36 -21.65
CA ALA A 144 -12.69 -0.69 -20.72
C ALA A 144 -12.79 -2.11 -21.32
N ILE A 145 -13.25 -2.27 -22.58
CA ILE A 145 -13.38 -3.55 -23.27
C ILE A 145 -12.09 -4.39 -23.27
N TRP A 146 -10.92 -3.75 -23.18
CA TRP A 146 -9.63 -4.45 -23.11
C TRP A 146 -9.44 -5.29 -21.84
N TRP A 147 -10.21 -5.00 -20.78
CA TRP A 147 -10.28 -5.80 -19.56
C TRP A 147 -11.14 -7.05 -19.69
N ASP A 148 -11.68 -7.33 -20.89
CA ASP A 148 -12.45 -8.55 -21.12
C ASP A 148 -11.61 -9.80 -20.79
N ARG A 149 -12.22 -10.70 -20.01
CA ARG A 149 -11.63 -11.91 -19.45
C ARG A 149 -10.36 -11.67 -18.63
N TRP A 150 -10.39 -10.62 -17.81
CA TRP A 150 -9.43 -10.41 -16.73
C TRP A 150 -10.00 -10.82 -15.36
N ALA A 151 -9.14 -11.30 -14.49
CA ALA A 151 -9.41 -11.53 -13.08
C ALA A 151 -8.53 -10.62 -12.21
N LEU A 152 -9.15 -9.74 -11.42
CA LEU A 152 -8.49 -8.82 -10.51
C LEU A 152 -8.67 -9.33 -9.08
N ARG A 153 -7.57 -9.52 -8.34
CA ARG A 153 -7.59 -10.22 -7.05
C ARG A 153 -6.73 -9.55 -6.00
N ASN A 154 -7.23 -9.40 -4.77
CA ASN A 154 -6.47 -8.90 -3.61
C ASN A 154 -5.88 -7.50 -3.81
N LEU A 155 -6.68 -6.58 -4.36
CA LEU A 155 -6.24 -5.22 -4.67
C LEU A 155 -7.11 -4.19 -3.94
N TYR A 156 -6.51 -3.07 -3.60
CA TYR A 156 -7.19 -1.93 -2.98
C TYR A 156 -7.19 -0.74 -3.96
N PHE A 157 -8.33 -0.40 -4.52
CA PHE A 157 -8.50 0.68 -5.49
C PHE A 157 -9.12 1.93 -4.86
N THR A 158 -8.54 3.10 -5.09
CA THR A 158 -8.98 4.37 -4.48
C THR A 158 -8.52 5.61 -5.27
N GLY A 159 -8.87 6.80 -4.77
CA GLY A 159 -8.24 8.07 -5.17
C GLY A 159 -8.90 8.79 -6.34
N GLY A 160 -9.77 8.12 -7.09
CA GLY A 160 -10.38 8.64 -8.32
C GLY A 160 -11.91 8.75 -8.31
N ASP A 161 -12.43 9.17 -9.45
CA ASP A 161 -13.85 9.27 -9.78
C ASP A 161 -14.54 7.90 -9.76
N GLY A 162 -13.94 6.90 -10.39
CA GLY A 162 -14.37 5.51 -10.33
C GLY A 162 -13.45 4.67 -9.44
N GLY A 163 -13.99 3.62 -8.83
CA GLY A 163 -13.24 2.45 -8.39
C GLY A 163 -13.01 1.49 -9.55
N VAL A 164 -13.09 0.18 -9.28
CA VAL A 164 -13.10 -0.89 -10.29
C VAL A 164 -14.44 -0.90 -11.03
N PHE A 165 -14.57 0.02 -11.97
CA PHE A 165 -15.74 0.19 -12.81
C PHE A 165 -15.35 0.08 -14.28
N PHE A 166 -16.02 -0.79 -15.04
CA PHE A 166 -15.71 -1.03 -16.44
C PHE A 166 -16.75 -0.36 -17.35
N ASP A 167 -16.45 0.84 -17.85
CA ASP A 167 -17.26 1.47 -18.90
C ASP A 167 -16.71 1.09 -20.28
N CYS A 168 -17.47 0.27 -21.02
CA CYS A 168 -17.09 -0.14 -22.36
C CYS A 168 -17.40 0.91 -23.44
N THR A 169 -17.93 2.08 -23.05
CA THR A 169 -18.17 3.26 -23.90
C THR A 169 -18.94 2.94 -25.20
N ASP A 170 -18.28 3.00 -26.34
CA ASP A 170 -18.79 2.78 -27.68
C ASP A 170 -18.67 1.31 -28.13
N HIS A 171 -18.06 0.44 -27.32
CA HIS A 171 -17.92 -0.99 -27.56
C HIS A 171 -18.98 -1.80 -26.81
N VAL A 172 -20.21 -1.75 -27.31
CA VAL A 172 -21.31 -2.60 -26.83
C VAL A 172 -21.13 -4.03 -27.37
N GLU A 173 -20.19 -4.74 -26.77
CA GLU A 173 -19.75 -6.09 -27.13
C GLU A 173 -19.89 -7.04 -25.92
N PRO A 174 -19.90 -8.38 -26.14
CA PRO A 174 -19.84 -9.35 -25.05
C PRO A 174 -18.62 -9.09 -24.16
N PHE A 175 -18.84 -8.98 -22.84
CA PHE A 175 -17.82 -8.65 -21.86
C PHE A 175 -17.96 -9.52 -20.60
N SER A 176 -16.83 -9.93 -20.05
CA SER A 176 -16.74 -10.70 -18.81
C SER A 176 -15.54 -10.25 -18.01
N VAL A 177 -15.70 -10.14 -16.69
CA VAL A 177 -14.60 -9.82 -15.77
C VAL A 177 -14.88 -10.48 -14.43
N LEU A 178 -13.81 -10.78 -13.70
CA LEU A 178 -13.86 -11.34 -12.36
C LEU A 178 -13.09 -10.43 -11.41
N VAL A 179 -13.76 -9.89 -10.40
CA VAL A 179 -13.15 -9.06 -9.37
C VAL A 179 -13.36 -9.75 -8.04
N GLU A 180 -12.29 -10.18 -7.38
CA GLU A 180 -12.37 -10.95 -6.14
C GLU A 180 -11.49 -10.39 -5.04
N ASP A 181 -12.01 -10.38 -3.81
CA ASP A 181 -11.22 -10.00 -2.62
C ASP A 181 -10.63 -8.58 -2.71
N CYS A 182 -11.35 -7.68 -3.38
CA CYS A 182 -10.91 -6.30 -3.62
C CYS A 182 -11.65 -5.29 -2.75
N VAL A 183 -10.93 -4.24 -2.36
CA VAL A 183 -11.54 -3.00 -1.89
C VAL A 183 -11.55 -2.02 -3.04
N SER A 184 -12.67 -1.34 -3.25
CA SER A 184 -12.86 -0.46 -4.39
C SER A 184 -13.69 0.76 -4.01
N ILE A 185 -13.04 1.91 -4.04
CA ILE A 185 -13.59 3.18 -3.59
C ILE A 185 -13.50 4.18 -4.73
N GLY A 186 -14.65 4.70 -5.14
CA GLY A 186 -14.75 5.77 -6.13
C GLY A 186 -15.66 6.88 -5.64
N ARG A 187 -15.55 8.06 -6.23
CA ARG A 187 -16.56 9.11 -6.05
C ARG A 187 -17.91 8.64 -6.58
N ALA A 188 -17.97 8.39 -7.89
CA ALA A 188 -19.15 8.04 -8.64
C ALA A 188 -19.54 6.59 -8.39
N PHE A 189 -18.61 5.67 -8.67
CA PHE A 189 -18.90 4.24 -8.65
C PHE A 189 -17.89 3.49 -7.81
N GLY A 190 -18.37 2.72 -6.83
CA GLY A 190 -17.53 1.77 -6.10
C GLY A 190 -17.12 0.60 -6.97
N GLY A 191 -17.97 0.17 -7.90
CA GLY A 191 -17.61 -0.76 -8.96
C GLY A 191 -18.78 -1.11 -9.87
N GLY A 192 -18.55 -2.03 -10.81
CA GLY A 192 -19.58 -2.52 -11.72
C GLY A 192 -19.20 -2.39 -13.19
N VAL A 193 -20.20 -2.20 -14.05
CA VAL A 193 -20.03 -2.24 -15.51
C VAL A 193 -21.07 -1.38 -16.24
N ALA A 194 -20.69 -0.83 -17.39
CA ALA A 194 -21.58 -0.15 -18.31
C ALA A 194 -21.23 -0.44 -19.79
N SER A 195 -22.21 -0.20 -20.66
CA SER A 195 -22.02 -0.13 -22.12
C SER A 195 -21.55 -1.45 -22.75
N CYS A 196 -22.00 -2.59 -22.24
CA CYS A 196 -21.59 -3.91 -22.71
C CYS A 196 -22.78 -4.85 -22.94
N LEU A 197 -22.49 -6.03 -23.50
CA LEU A 197 -23.38 -7.19 -23.49
C LEU A 197 -22.83 -8.22 -22.50
N SER A 198 -23.70 -8.91 -21.78
CA SER A 198 -23.28 -9.97 -20.85
C SER A 198 -23.02 -11.29 -21.59
N ARG A 199 -22.17 -12.14 -21.00
CA ARG A 199 -22.01 -13.55 -21.38
C ARG A 199 -22.65 -14.44 -20.31
N PRO A 200 -23.78 -15.11 -20.57
CA PRO A 200 -24.46 -15.93 -19.57
C PRO A 200 -23.60 -17.03 -18.94
N GLU A 201 -22.69 -17.60 -19.73
CA GLU A 201 -21.73 -18.63 -19.34
C GLU A 201 -20.52 -18.09 -18.54
N GLU A 202 -20.22 -16.81 -18.68
CA GLU A 202 -19.09 -16.10 -18.07
C GLU A 202 -19.60 -14.76 -17.48
N PRO A 203 -20.51 -14.78 -16.48
CA PRO A 203 -21.15 -13.57 -16.00
C PRO A 203 -20.14 -12.61 -15.36
N ILE A 204 -20.42 -11.32 -15.49
CA ILE A 204 -19.62 -10.26 -14.85
C ILE A 204 -19.75 -10.43 -13.34
N THR A 205 -18.63 -10.68 -12.66
CA THR A 205 -18.67 -11.16 -11.27
C THR A 205 -17.80 -10.32 -10.35
N TYR A 206 -18.39 -9.86 -9.26
CA TYR A 206 -17.71 -9.30 -8.10
C TYR A 206 -17.93 -10.24 -6.91
N ARG A 207 -16.85 -10.68 -6.26
CA ARG A 207 -16.91 -11.63 -5.14
C ARG A 207 -16.07 -11.17 -3.96
N ARG A 208 -16.64 -11.15 -2.75
CA ARG A 208 -15.95 -10.71 -1.51
C ARG A 208 -15.35 -9.30 -1.66
N CYS A 209 -16.05 -8.40 -2.34
CA CYS A 209 -15.58 -7.04 -2.59
C CYS A 209 -16.23 -6.03 -1.64
N HIS A 210 -15.48 -4.99 -1.26
CA HIS A 210 -16.01 -3.78 -0.63
C HIS A 210 -16.10 -2.68 -1.67
N LEU A 211 -17.31 -2.33 -2.08
CA LEU A 211 -17.60 -1.32 -3.10
C LEU A 211 -18.18 -0.08 -2.41
N TRP A 212 -17.51 1.05 -2.56
CA TRP A 212 -17.89 2.31 -1.94
C TRP A 212 -18.03 3.42 -2.98
N ALA A 213 -19.19 4.08 -2.98
CA ALA A 213 -19.37 5.38 -3.60
C ALA A 213 -19.31 6.48 -2.53
N LEU A 214 -18.58 7.55 -2.80
CA LEU A 214 -18.37 8.64 -1.85
C LEU A 214 -19.29 9.85 -2.07
N ASP A 215 -20.11 9.84 -3.13
CA ASP A 215 -20.89 11.00 -3.55
C ASP A 215 -22.41 10.72 -3.61
N PHE A 216 -23.19 11.80 -3.56
CA PHE A 216 -24.65 11.82 -3.64
C PHE A 216 -25.18 12.27 -5.01
N TRP A 217 -24.32 12.88 -5.84
CA TRP A 217 -24.74 13.54 -7.08
C TRP A 217 -24.84 12.60 -8.30
N GLY A 218 -25.85 12.84 -9.15
CA GLY A 218 -25.99 12.20 -10.46
C GLY A 218 -26.32 10.71 -10.40
N ASP A 219 -25.62 9.93 -11.20
CA ASP A 219 -25.79 8.48 -11.33
C ASP A 219 -24.94 7.68 -10.34
N THR A 220 -24.25 8.31 -9.40
CA THR A 220 -23.40 7.64 -8.40
C THR A 220 -24.06 6.47 -7.66
N ALA A 221 -23.32 5.38 -7.45
CA ALA A 221 -23.78 4.17 -6.78
C ALA A 221 -22.60 3.33 -6.29
N ALA A 222 -22.76 2.60 -5.17
CA ALA A 222 -21.71 1.70 -4.73
C ALA A 222 -21.41 0.60 -5.77
N ALA A 223 -22.46 0.03 -6.35
CA ALA A 223 -22.41 -0.81 -7.53
C ALA A 223 -23.33 -0.27 -8.63
N TYR A 224 -22.83 -0.22 -9.87
CA TYR A 224 -23.60 0.21 -11.05
C TYR A 224 -23.56 -0.85 -12.14
N VAL A 225 -24.73 -1.22 -12.69
CA VAL A 225 -24.83 -2.18 -13.80
C VAL A 225 -25.70 -1.63 -14.91
N ARG A 226 -25.12 -1.42 -16.09
CA ARG A 226 -25.85 -1.16 -17.33
C ARG A 226 -25.37 -2.09 -18.43
N VAL A 227 -26.13 -3.16 -18.64
CA VAL A 227 -26.00 -4.04 -19.81
C VAL A 227 -27.04 -3.63 -20.84
N GLU A 228 -26.64 -3.58 -22.10
CA GLU A 228 -27.45 -3.01 -23.19
C GLU A 228 -28.45 -4.03 -23.76
N ASN A 229 -29.13 -4.81 -22.89
CA ASN A 229 -30.13 -5.76 -23.35
C ASN A 229 -31.37 -5.03 -23.89
N PRO A 230 -31.95 -5.48 -25.02
CA PRO A 230 -33.15 -4.87 -25.60
C PRO A 230 -34.45 -5.23 -24.83
N THR A 231 -34.41 -6.30 -24.05
CA THR A 231 -35.52 -6.79 -23.22
C THR A 231 -34.94 -7.43 -21.95
N MET A 232 -35.74 -7.52 -20.88
CA MET A 232 -35.31 -8.17 -19.63
C MET A 232 -34.80 -9.60 -19.88
N PRO A 233 -33.52 -9.92 -19.59
CA PRO A 233 -32.99 -11.25 -19.83
C PRO A 233 -33.51 -12.29 -18.84
N GLU A 234 -33.61 -13.54 -19.30
CA GLU A 234 -33.92 -14.68 -18.43
C GLU A 234 -32.72 -15.09 -17.55
N HIS A 235 -31.50 -14.73 -17.97
CA HIS A 235 -30.24 -15.02 -17.29
C HIS A 235 -29.74 -13.80 -16.51
N THR A 236 -28.80 -14.05 -15.60
CA THR A 236 -28.11 -13.00 -14.84
C THR A 236 -27.02 -12.35 -15.69
N ASP A 237 -27.01 -11.03 -15.75
CA ASP A 237 -25.95 -10.24 -16.40
C ASP A 237 -24.72 -10.09 -15.50
N ALA A 238 -24.97 -9.72 -14.23
CA ALA A 238 -23.93 -9.44 -13.25
C ALA A 238 -24.22 -10.09 -11.89
N VAL A 239 -23.19 -10.65 -11.27
CA VAL A 239 -23.23 -11.33 -9.97
C VAL A 239 -22.40 -10.56 -8.95
N PHE A 240 -23.01 -10.27 -7.81
CA PHE A 240 -22.32 -9.82 -6.61
C PHE A 240 -22.48 -10.90 -5.54
N GLU A 241 -21.37 -11.45 -5.06
CA GLU A 241 -21.35 -12.54 -4.09
C GLU A 241 -20.50 -12.15 -2.87
N ASP A 242 -21.07 -12.20 -1.67
CA ASP A 242 -20.42 -11.80 -0.41
C ASP A 242 -19.88 -10.35 -0.45
N CYS A 243 -20.51 -9.47 -1.23
CA CYS A 243 -20.08 -8.08 -1.39
C CYS A 243 -20.70 -7.14 -0.34
N VAL A 244 -19.95 -6.11 0.00
CA VAL A 244 -20.39 -4.94 0.78
C VAL A 244 -20.52 -3.78 -0.20
N MET A 245 -21.72 -3.20 -0.32
CA MET A 245 -22.03 -2.11 -1.24
C MET A 245 -22.57 -0.93 -0.44
N VAL A 246 -21.78 0.15 -0.34
CA VAL A 246 -22.09 1.31 0.49
C VAL A 246 -22.03 2.60 -0.32
N GLY A 247 -23.10 3.39 -0.26
CA GLY A 247 -23.12 4.71 -0.89
C GLY A 247 -24.06 5.66 -0.15
N PRO A 248 -23.81 6.98 -0.18
CA PRO A 248 -24.75 7.92 0.41
C PRO A 248 -26.02 8.08 -0.45
N GLN A 249 -25.95 7.80 -1.76
CA GLN A 249 -27.08 7.84 -2.70
C GLN A 249 -27.83 6.50 -2.80
N CYS A 250 -27.12 5.42 -3.13
CA CYS A 250 -27.66 4.05 -3.17
C CYS A 250 -26.52 3.02 -3.09
N ALA A 251 -26.89 1.76 -2.85
CA ALA A 251 -25.97 0.65 -2.86
C ALA A 251 -25.86 0.01 -4.25
N LEU A 252 -26.98 -0.15 -4.97
CA LEU A 252 -27.01 -0.75 -6.30
C LEU A 252 -27.86 0.08 -7.25
N LYS A 253 -27.37 0.28 -8.47
CA LYS A 253 -28.08 1.01 -9.51
C LYS A 253 -28.04 0.28 -10.84
N GLY A 254 -29.14 0.38 -11.58
CA GLY A 254 -29.23 -0.03 -12.98
C GLY A 254 -29.79 1.07 -13.87
N SER A 255 -29.59 0.92 -15.19
CA SER A 255 -29.98 1.91 -16.22
C SER A 255 -29.25 3.27 -16.07
N ASN A 256 -29.46 4.24 -16.98
CA ASN A 256 -28.99 5.62 -16.82
C ASN A 256 -29.98 6.62 -17.43
N PHE A 257 -29.77 7.92 -17.20
CA PHE A 257 -30.57 8.99 -17.76
C PHE A 257 -30.65 8.89 -19.29
N GLY A 258 -31.86 8.68 -19.81
CA GLY A 258 -32.13 8.55 -21.25
C GLY A 258 -31.85 7.16 -21.84
N TYR A 259 -31.41 6.18 -21.04
CA TYR A 259 -31.17 4.81 -21.49
C TYR A 259 -32.35 3.90 -21.14
N GLU A 260 -32.78 3.09 -22.11
CA GLU A 260 -33.96 2.22 -22.01
C GLU A 260 -33.61 0.73 -22.16
N THR A 261 -32.41 0.36 -21.73
CA THR A 261 -31.91 -1.02 -21.77
C THR A 261 -32.09 -1.72 -20.43
N TYR A 262 -32.16 -3.05 -20.48
CA TYR A 262 -32.55 -3.90 -19.37
C TYR A 262 -31.35 -4.58 -18.72
N SER A 263 -31.34 -4.68 -17.40
CA SER A 263 -30.28 -5.37 -16.67
C SER A 263 -30.85 -6.26 -15.57
N ARG A 264 -30.32 -7.48 -15.47
CA ARG A 264 -30.65 -8.44 -14.42
C ARG A 264 -29.44 -8.74 -13.55
N VAL A 265 -29.52 -8.36 -12.28
CA VAL A 265 -28.43 -8.47 -11.32
C VAL A 265 -28.76 -9.53 -10.28
N ARG A 266 -27.77 -10.34 -9.88
CA ARG A 266 -27.91 -11.27 -8.76
C ARG A 266 -27.01 -10.84 -7.61
N CYS A 267 -27.56 -10.75 -6.41
CA CYS A 267 -26.82 -10.51 -5.18
C CYS A 267 -26.98 -11.69 -4.23
N VAL A 268 -25.87 -12.27 -3.79
CA VAL A 268 -25.84 -13.43 -2.90
C VAL A 268 -25.00 -13.08 -1.67
N ARG A 269 -25.59 -13.18 -0.47
CA ARG A 269 -24.93 -12.86 0.81
C ARG A 269 -24.35 -11.45 0.89
N CYS A 270 -24.97 -10.51 0.19
CA CYS A 270 -24.50 -9.13 0.11
C CYS A 270 -25.06 -8.23 1.23
N ARG A 271 -24.31 -7.19 1.57
CA ARG A 271 -24.75 -6.08 2.43
C ARG A 271 -24.88 -4.82 1.59
N LEU A 272 -26.10 -4.31 1.45
CA LEU A 272 -26.42 -3.12 0.66
C LEU A 272 -26.82 -1.99 1.62
N ALA A 273 -26.03 -0.92 1.67
CA ALA A 273 -26.28 0.20 2.56
C ALA A 273 -26.34 1.54 1.81
N ALA A 274 -27.51 2.18 1.84
CA ALA A 274 -27.67 3.60 1.52
C ALA A 274 -27.64 4.41 2.82
N LEU A 275 -26.63 5.28 2.98
CA LEU A 275 -26.35 5.93 4.28
C LEU A 275 -27.29 7.10 4.64
N ASN A 276 -28.33 7.37 3.84
CA ASN A 276 -29.30 8.44 4.06
C ASN A 276 -30.71 7.87 4.33
N PHE A 277 -31.25 8.16 5.53
CA PHE A 277 -32.54 7.66 6.05
C PHE A 277 -33.60 8.79 6.22
N SER A 278 -33.39 9.97 5.63
CA SER A 278 -33.79 11.30 6.17
C SER A 278 -35.25 11.55 6.61
N GLN A 279 -35.55 11.26 7.88
CA GLN A 279 -36.70 11.84 8.58
C GLN A 279 -36.87 13.37 8.36
N PRO A 280 -38.10 13.92 8.36
CA PRO A 280 -39.41 13.36 8.01
C PRO A 280 -39.79 13.76 6.57
N GLN A 281 -38.89 13.46 5.62
CA GLN A 281 -38.83 13.90 4.21
C GLN A 281 -37.99 15.16 3.93
N GLY A 282 -36.75 15.23 4.44
CA GLY A 282 -35.77 16.21 3.97
C GLY A 282 -35.42 16.03 2.47
N THR A 283 -34.26 15.44 2.17
CA THR A 283 -33.88 15.02 0.81
C THR A 283 -33.49 13.54 0.83
N PRO A 284 -34.47 12.61 0.90
CA PRO A 284 -34.21 11.18 0.98
C PRO A 284 -33.60 10.65 -0.32
N THR A 285 -32.85 9.56 -0.20
CA THR A 285 -32.46 8.75 -1.37
C THR A 285 -33.69 8.16 -2.01
N ASP A 286 -33.66 7.99 -3.34
CA ASP A 286 -34.75 7.32 -4.04
C ASP A 286 -34.84 5.82 -3.68
N GLY A 287 -33.76 5.16 -3.22
CA GLY A 287 -33.81 3.77 -2.76
C GLY A 287 -32.43 3.19 -2.50
N ILE A 288 -32.37 2.05 -1.79
CA ILE A 288 -31.15 1.26 -1.61
C ILE A 288 -30.73 0.63 -2.94
N ILE A 289 -31.70 0.13 -3.69
CA ILE A 289 -31.60 -0.36 -5.06
C ILE A 289 -32.40 0.58 -5.96
N GLN A 290 -31.80 1.05 -7.05
CA GLN A 290 -32.44 2.04 -7.92
C GLN A 290 -32.36 1.66 -9.40
N SER A 291 -33.45 1.91 -10.13
CA SER A 291 -33.38 2.08 -11.58
C SER A 291 -33.39 3.57 -11.92
N VAL A 292 -32.50 4.04 -12.81
CA VAL A 292 -32.42 5.47 -13.10
C VAL A 292 -33.63 5.95 -13.91
N GLN A 293 -33.90 5.33 -15.06
CA GLN A 293 -34.87 5.83 -16.02
C GLN A 293 -36.31 5.37 -15.73
N ARG A 294 -36.55 4.05 -15.68
CA ARG A 294 -37.86 3.42 -15.43
C ARG A 294 -37.69 2.09 -14.67
N GLY A 295 -38.67 1.68 -13.88
CA GLY A 295 -38.56 0.53 -12.99
C GLY A 295 -38.34 -0.81 -13.71
N GLU A 296 -39.07 -1.06 -14.79
CA GLU A 296 -39.04 -2.32 -15.55
C GLU A 296 -37.68 -2.64 -16.19
N LEU A 297 -36.77 -1.66 -16.23
CA LEU A 297 -35.43 -1.80 -16.79
C LEU A 297 -34.47 -2.56 -15.87
N LEU A 298 -34.85 -2.78 -14.60
CA LEU A 298 -34.01 -3.47 -13.63
C LEU A 298 -34.73 -4.65 -13.00
N HIS A 299 -34.06 -5.80 -12.97
CA HIS A 299 -34.45 -6.94 -12.14
C HIS A 299 -33.32 -7.32 -11.19
N VAL A 300 -33.62 -7.57 -9.90
CA VAL A 300 -32.63 -7.99 -8.91
C VAL A 300 -33.04 -9.28 -8.21
N ASP A 301 -32.22 -10.32 -8.34
CA ASP A 301 -32.34 -11.57 -7.59
C ASP A 301 -31.54 -11.47 -6.28
N LEU A 302 -32.23 -11.51 -5.14
CA LEU A 302 -31.63 -11.36 -3.80
C LEU A 302 -31.62 -12.68 -3.05
N GLU A 303 -30.44 -13.14 -2.63
CA GLU A 303 -30.23 -14.36 -1.84
C GLU A 303 -29.46 -14.03 -0.57
N ASP A 304 -30.03 -14.29 0.61
CA ASP A 304 -29.37 -14.09 1.92
C ASP A 304 -28.79 -12.67 2.14
N CYS A 305 -29.48 -11.63 1.66
CA CYS A 305 -28.98 -10.25 1.66
C CYS A 305 -29.50 -9.40 2.85
N LEU A 306 -28.69 -8.43 3.26
CA LEU A 306 -29.11 -7.34 4.17
C LEU A 306 -29.17 -6.01 3.41
N LEU A 307 -30.29 -5.31 3.51
CA LEU A 307 -30.52 -4.01 2.93
C LEU A 307 -30.76 -2.97 4.03
N MET A 308 -30.11 -1.82 3.95
CA MET A 308 -30.22 -0.72 4.93
C MET A 308 -30.33 0.63 4.24
N GLY A 309 -31.34 1.44 4.54
CA GLY A 309 -31.47 2.79 3.97
C GLY A 309 -32.84 3.44 4.17
N TYR A 310 -33.13 4.52 3.45
CA TYR A 310 -34.44 5.16 3.54
C TYR A 310 -35.59 4.22 3.13
N LYS A 311 -35.55 3.67 1.91
CA LYS A 311 -36.49 2.65 1.39
C LYS A 311 -35.77 1.66 0.45
N VAL A 312 -36.38 0.51 0.17
CA VAL A 312 -35.72 -0.56 -0.60
C VAL A 312 -35.51 -0.20 -2.06
N PHE A 313 -36.58 0.04 -2.81
CA PHE A 313 -36.55 0.29 -4.25
C PHE A 313 -36.85 1.76 -4.58
N GLY A 314 -36.31 2.24 -5.70
CA GLY A 314 -36.49 3.60 -6.16
C GLY A 314 -36.30 3.78 -7.66
N VAL A 315 -36.98 4.77 -8.22
CA VAL A 315 -36.72 5.28 -9.58
C VAL A 315 -36.42 6.77 -9.53
N ILE A 316 -35.39 7.21 -10.27
CA ILE A 316 -34.97 8.62 -10.26
C ILE A 316 -35.85 9.46 -11.20
N VAL A 317 -35.99 9.04 -12.46
CA VAL A 317 -36.67 9.82 -13.52
C VAL A 317 -38.17 9.58 -13.49
N ASP A 318 -38.64 8.40 -13.90
CA ASP A 318 -40.07 8.08 -13.93
C ASP A 318 -40.54 7.41 -12.63
N LYS A 319 -40.64 8.20 -11.56
CA LYS A 319 -40.95 7.71 -10.21
C LYS A 319 -42.24 6.88 -10.11
N ALA A 320 -43.17 7.03 -11.06
CA ALA A 320 -44.42 6.27 -11.07
C ALA A 320 -44.20 4.78 -11.36
N THR A 321 -43.08 4.44 -12.01
CA THR A 321 -42.71 3.06 -12.39
C THR A 321 -41.93 2.32 -11.29
N GLU A 322 -41.79 2.88 -10.08
CA GLU A 322 -41.04 2.23 -8.98
C GLU A 322 -41.52 0.81 -8.65
N GLY A 323 -42.83 0.57 -8.76
CA GLY A 323 -43.42 -0.76 -8.55
C GLY A 323 -43.09 -1.77 -9.64
N ASP A 324 -42.53 -1.32 -10.77
CA ASP A 324 -42.19 -2.16 -11.92
C ASP A 324 -40.75 -2.72 -11.85
N ILE A 325 -39.96 -2.32 -10.83
CA ILE A 325 -38.66 -2.95 -10.56
C ILE A 325 -38.88 -4.42 -10.23
N GLY A 326 -38.33 -5.29 -11.09
CA GLY A 326 -38.38 -6.73 -10.90
C GLY A 326 -37.50 -7.16 -9.75
N TYR A 327 -37.96 -8.10 -8.93
CA TYR A 327 -37.10 -8.74 -7.94
C TYR A 327 -37.53 -10.17 -7.62
N SER A 328 -36.58 -10.95 -7.14
CA SER A 328 -36.84 -12.24 -6.49
C SER A 328 -36.10 -12.31 -5.17
N VAL A 329 -36.63 -13.10 -4.22
CA VAL A 329 -36.01 -13.30 -2.90
C VAL A 329 -35.87 -14.79 -2.61
N THR A 330 -34.69 -15.18 -2.14
CA THR A 330 -34.37 -16.54 -1.68
C THR A 330 -33.64 -16.46 -0.35
N GLY A 331 -33.97 -17.34 0.60
CA GLY A 331 -33.30 -17.37 1.91
C GLY A 331 -33.63 -16.17 2.80
N ASP A 332 -32.65 -15.71 3.57
CA ASP A 332 -32.79 -14.66 4.59
C ASP A 332 -32.53 -13.26 4.03
N VAL A 333 -33.54 -12.67 3.37
CA VAL A 333 -33.46 -11.28 2.88
C VAL A 333 -34.07 -10.32 3.91
N ARG A 334 -33.25 -9.43 4.47
CA ARG A 334 -33.60 -8.54 5.58
C ARG A 334 -33.49 -7.07 5.18
N ALA A 335 -34.39 -6.23 5.67
CA ALA A 335 -34.40 -4.79 5.38
C ALA A 335 -34.55 -3.95 6.67
N TYR A 336 -33.58 -3.08 6.92
CA TYR A 336 -33.66 -2.02 7.93
C TYR A 336 -33.93 -0.68 7.23
N VAL A 337 -35.20 -0.26 7.21
CA VAL A 337 -35.65 0.94 6.49
C VAL A 337 -36.28 1.99 7.39
N GLN A 338 -36.37 3.23 6.90
CA GLN A 338 -37.04 4.32 7.59
C GLN A 338 -38.47 3.92 8.03
N PHE A 339 -38.88 4.35 9.21
CA PHE A 339 -40.05 3.78 9.91
C PHE A 339 -41.41 3.93 9.18
N GLN A 340 -41.55 4.90 8.27
CA GLN A 340 -42.74 5.15 7.45
C GLN A 340 -42.71 4.41 6.10
N GLN A 341 -41.56 3.85 5.72
CA GLN A 341 -41.40 3.15 4.46
C GLN A 341 -41.89 1.71 4.58
N ALA A 342 -42.50 1.21 3.51
CA ALA A 342 -42.88 -0.19 3.39
C ALA A 342 -41.64 -1.07 3.15
N VAL A 343 -41.78 -2.36 3.46
CA VAL A 343 -40.80 -3.39 3.10
C VAL A 343 -41.46 -4.28 2.04
N PRO A 344 -40.82 -4.53 0.89
CA PRO A 344 -41.35 -5.39 -0.18
C PRO A 344 -41.68 -6.82 0.28
N GLU A 345 -42.52 -7.50 -0.49
CA GLU A 345 -42.97 -8.86 -0.18
C GLU A 345 -41.77 -9.84 -0.12
N GLY A 346 -41.83 -10.77 0.83
CA GLY A 346 -40.80 -11.79 1.03
C GLY A 346 -39.51 -11.30 1.72
N MET A 347 -39.38 -10.00 2.02
CA MET A 347 -38.27 -9.47 2.83
C MET A 347 -38.68 -9.29 4.31
N HIS A 348 -37.76 -9.58 5.23
CA HIS A 348 -38.00 -9.41 6.66
C HIS A 348 -37.63 -8.00 7.14
N ARG A 349 -38.60 -7.27 7.73
CA ARG A 349 -38.34 -5.95 8.33
C ARG A 349 -37.58 -6.08 9.65
N LEU A 350 -36.40 -5.47 9.71
CA LEU A 350 -35.66 -5.32 10.95
C LEU A 350 -36.22 -4.17 11.79
N ALA A 351 -36.57 -4.45 13.04
CA ALA A 351 -37.04 -3.45 14.01
C ALA A 351 -35.89 -2.78 14.79
N GLN A 352 -34.71 -3.42 14.81
CA GLN A 352 -33.54 -2.97 15.56
C GLN A 352 -32.36 -2.76 14.62
N TRP A 353 -31.47 -1.84 15.00
CA TRP A 353 -30.24 -1.59 14.25
C TRP A 353 -29.35 -2.84 14.22
N PRO A 354 -28.90 -3.30 13.04
CA PRO A 354 -28.07 -4.49 12.91
C PRO A 354 -26.60 -4.15 13.20
N VAL A 355 -26.25 -4.02 14.49
CA VAL A 355 -24.92 -3.57 14.97
C VAL A 355 -23.79 -4.39 14.35
N GLU A 356 -23.90 -5.72 14.37
CA GLU A 356 -22.85 -6.62 13.89
C GLU A 356 -22.65 -6.54 12.38
N ASP A 357 -23.74 -6.41 11.60
CA ASP A 357 -23.63 -6.26 10.15
C ASP A 357 -23.14 -4.86 9.76
N PHE A 358 -23.51 -3.82 10.52
CA PHE A 358 -23.01 -2.47 10.28
C PHE A 358 -21.49 -2.35 10.50
N ALA A 359 -20.94 -3.03 11.51
CA ALA A 359 -19.50 -3.08 11.75
C ALA A 359 -18.71 -3.71 10.58
N ARG A 360 -19.38 -4.55 9.77
CA ARG A 360 -18.79 -5.20 8.60
C ARG A 360 -18.83 -4.34 7.33
N LEU A 361 -19.40 -3.14 7.39
CA LEU A 361 -19.40 -2.23 6.24
C LEU A 361 -17.98 -1.69 5.96
N SER A 362 -17.22 -1.43 7.01
CA SER A 362 -15.83 -0.97 6.90
C SER A 362 -14.98 -1.96 6.09
N PRO A 363 -14.10 -1.48 5.20
CA PRO A 363 -13.08 -2.33 4.59
C PRO A 363 -12.28 -3.11 5.65
N PRO A 364 -11.71 -4.28 5.30
CA PRO A 364 -10.86 -5.05 6.20
C PRO A 364 -9.72 -4.20 6.76
N ALA A 365 -9.35 -4.45 8.01
CA ALA A 365 -8.19 -3.78 8.61
C ALA A 365 -6.93 -4.10 7.78
N PRO A 366 -6.02 -3.11 7.57
CA PRO A 366 -4.79 -3.34 6.81
C PRO A 366 -3.99 -4.50 7.40
N ARG A 367 -3.54 -5.40 6.52
CA ARG A 367 -2.64 -6.49 6.94
C ARG A 367 -1.29 -5.93 7.35
N SER A 368 -0.71 -6.51 8.40
CA SER A 368 0.67 -6.24 8.78
C SER A 368 1.30 -7.48 9.41
N ALA A 369 2.52 -7.80 8.98
CA ALA A 369 3.37 -8.81 9.61
C ALA A 369 4.57 -8.16 10.35
N GLU A 370 4.45 -6.90 10.78
CA GLU A 370 5.54 -6.25 11.52
C GLU A 370 5.88 -7.08 12.77
N PRO A 371 7.14 -7.51 12.93
CA PRO A 371 7.53 -8.40 14.03
C PRO A 371 7.73 -7.65 15.36
N LEU A 372 7.50 -6.34 15.38
CA LEU A 372 7.67 -5.48 16.54
C LEU A 372 6.42 -5.49 17.42
N GLY A 373 6.65 -5.40 18.74
CA GLY A 373 5.60 -5.24 19.72
C GLY A 373 4.98 -3.83 19.72
N ALA A 374 4.27 -3.51 20.81
CA ALA A 374 3.62 -2.21 20.95
C ALA A 374 4.63 -1.06 20.89
N ARG A 375 4.25 0.01 20.19
CA ARG A 375 5.05 1.24 20.07
C ARG A 375 4.77 2.14 21.27
N GLU A 376 5.82 2.53 21.98
CA GLU A 376 5.80 3.37 23.17
C GLU A 376 6.41 4.74 22.88
N LEU A 377 5.77 5.82 23.33
CA LEU A 377 6.34 7.17 23.30
C LEU A 377 7.46 7.30 24.35
N ILE A 378 8.61 7.82 23.93
CA ILE A 378 9.81 8.01 24.77
C ILE A 378 10.10 9.49 25.02
N ALA A 379 9.96 10.32 23.99
CA ALA A 379 10.16 11.76 24.11
C ALA A 379 9.28 12.50 23.12
N GLU A 380 8.74 13.63 23.57
CA GLU A 380 8.12 14.62 22.72
C GLU A 380 9.17 15.65 22.28
N ASP A 381 8.96 16.29 21.13
CA ASP A 381 9.81 17.36 20.60
C ASP A 381 11.29 16.98 20.50
N LEU A 382 11.58 15.73 20.12
CA LEU A 382 12.93 15.19 19.97
C LEU A 382 13.09 14.49 18.62
N ALA A 383 14.20 14.79 17.94
CA ALA A 383 14.56 14.25 16.64
C ALA A 383 15.27 12.90 16.75
N GLU A 384 16.45 12.89 17.39
CA GLU A 384 17.31 11.71 17.45
C GLU A 384 17.61 11.30 18.88
N LEU A 385 17.69 9.98 19.07
CA LEU A 385 18.07 9.37 20.33
C LEU A 385 18.87 8.10 20.05
N SER A 386 20.09 8.04 20.59
CA SER A 386 20.94 6.85 20.57
C SER A 386 20.85 6.09 21.91
N PRO A 387 20.29 4.88 21.93
CA PRO A 387 20.27 4.04 23.12
C PRO A 387 21.61 3.29 23.28
N ILE A 388 22.19 3.32 24.47
CA ILE A 388 23.45 2.63 24.77
C ILE A 388 23.42 1.90 26.11
N LEU A 389 24.25 0.87 26.26
CA LEU A 389 24.53 0.25 27.56
C LEU A 389 25.79 0.85 28.18
N TRP A 390 25.62 1.77 29.14
CA TRP A 390 26.72 2.33 29.91
C TRP A 390 26.84 1.62 31.26
N LYS A 391 27.93 0.87 31.46
CA LYS A 391 28.18 0.10 32.69
C LYS A 391 27.00 -0.80 33.10
N GLY A 392 26.38 -1.44 32.09
CA GLY A 392 25.23 -2.33 32.26
C GLY A 392 23.88 -1.62 32.46
N ARG A 393 23.83 -0.28 32.45
CA ARG A 393 22.58 0.50 32.49
C ARG A 393 22.21 0.93 31.08
N LEU A 394 20.94 0.78 30.72
CA LEU A 394 20.41 1.39 29.51
C LEU A 394 20.32 2.91 29.71
N CYS A 395 20.95 3.64 28.80
CA CYS A 395 20.97 5.09 28.78
C CYS A 395 20.50 5.61 27.41
N HIS A 396 19.96 6.82 27.41
CA HIS A 396 19.55 7.54 26.20
C HIS A 396 20.50 8.72 26.00
N LEU A 397 21.23 8.71 24.90
CA LEU A 397 21.91 9.90 24.40
C LEU A 397 20.93 10.67 23.51
N LYS A 398 20.48 11.83 23.99
CA LYS A 398 19.53 12.70 23.30
C LYS A 398 20.26 13.83 22.60
N CYS A 399 19.87 14.10 21.36
CA CYS A 399 20.31 15.25 20.58
C CYS A 399 19.39 16.43 20.87
N ILE A 400 19.77 17.32 21.79
CA ILE A 400 18.92 18.48 22.12
C ILE A 400 19.16 19.59 21.11
N ARG A 401 18.10 20.02 20.44
CA ARG A 401 18.11 21.15 19.49
C ARG A 401 16.70 21.70 19.23
N PRO A 402 16.55 22.98 18.83
CA PRO A 402 15.27 23.52 18.38
C PRO A 402 14.87 22.97 17.00
N GLY A 403 13.57 22.67 16.81
CA GLY A 403 13.04 22.16 15.53
C GLY A 403 13.08 23.18 14.38
N SER A 404 13.07 24.49 14.67
CA SER A 404 13.06 25.57 13.67
C SER A 404 14.44 26.21 13.43
N GLY A 405 15.52 25.56 13.86
CA GLY A 405 16.85 26.16 13.92
C GLY A 405 17.05 27.08 15.13
N GLY A 406 18.29 27.21 15.57
CA GLY A 406 18.68 27.98 16.76
C GLY A 406 20.08 28.56 16.67
N VAL A 407 20.63 28.97 17.81
CA VAL A 407 22.04 29.36 17.98
C VAL A 407 22.83 28.23 18.61
N ARG A 408 24.16 28.29 18.53
CA ARG A 408 25.08 27.23 18.97
C ARG A 408 24.76 26.68 20.37
N GLU A 409 24.42 27.56 21.30
CA GLU A 409 24.13 27.24 22.71
C GLU A 409 22.84 26.42 22.89
N ASP A 410 21.96 26.43 21.89
CA ASP A 410 20.72 25.63 21.89
C ASP A 410 20.98 24.16 21.53
N TYR A 411 22.18 23.82 21.04
CA TYR A 411 22.56 22.48 20.60
C TYR A 411 23.51 21.85 21.60
N TYR A 412 23.16 20.69 22.15
CA TYR A 412 24.04 19.92 23.00
C TYR A 412 23.58 18.47 23.10
N LEU A 413 24.46 17.63 23.64
CA LEU A 413 24.17 16.22 23.87
C LEU A 413 23.90 15.98 25.35
N LEU A 414 22.85 15.20 25.61
CA LEU A 414 22.38 14.88 26.95
C LEU A 414 22.32 13.36 27.10
N LEU A 415 23.09 12.82 28.03
CA LEU A 415 23.05 11.40 28.39
C LEU A 415 22.22 11.22 29.65
N GLU A 416 21.15 10.44 29.58
CA GLU A 416 20.27 10.14 30.71
C GLU A 416 20.14 8.64 30.94
N ASP A 417 19.90 8.23 32.18
CA ASP A 417 19.46 6.87 32.47
C ASP A 417 18.03 6.67 31.95
N ALA A 418 17.83 5.61 31.14
CA ALA A 418 16.58 5.39 30.42
C ALA A 418 15.40 5.04 31.32
N ALA A 419 15.65 4.52 32.52
CA ALA A 419 14.60 4.09 33.45
C ALA A 419 14.18 5.19 34.42
N THR A 420 15.13 6.02 34.84
CA THR A 420 14.94 7.02 35.90
C THR A 420 14.87 8.46 35.38
N GLY A 421 15.37 8.72 34.17
CA GLY A 421 15.54 10.07 33.64
C GLY A 421 16.64 10.87 34.35
N GLU A 422 17.52 10.21 35.11
CA GLU A 422 18.67 10.85 35.76
C GLU A 422 19.65 11.36 34.70
N GLU A 423 19.93 12.67 34.68
CA GLU A 423 20.99 13.26 33.85
C GLU A 423 22.35 12.76 34.34
N LEU A 424 23.06 12.04 33.47
CA LEU A 424 24.39 11.49 33.73
C LEU A 424 25.49 12.40 33.18
N ALA A 425 25.25 13.04 32.03
CA ALA A 425 26.18 13.97 31.43
C ALA A 425 25.49 14.94 30.46
N ARG A 426 26.05 16.15 30.36
CA ARG A 426 25.69 17.17 29.38
C ARG A 426 26.98 17.76 28.80
N PHE A 427 27.13 17.69 27.49
CA PHE A 427 28.39 18.02 26.82
C PHE A 427 28.17 18.37 25.34
N ALA A 428 29.25 18.70 24.64
CA ALA A 428 29.25 18.99 23.19
C ALA A 428 28.29 20.12 22.78
N GLU A 429 28.41 21.30 23.41
CA GLU A 429 27.70 22.51 22.98
C GLU A 429 28.04 22.86 21.51
N GLY A 430 27.02 23.07 20.69
CA GLY A 430 27.12 23.27 19.25
C GLY A 430 27.09 22.00 18.42
N TYR A 431 26.72 20.84 18.98
CA TYR A 431 26.71 19.55 18.29
C TYR A 431 25.38 18.81 18.44
N SER A 432 25.03 18.03 17.42
CA SER A 432 23.80 17.22 17.35
C SER A 432 23.95 16.07 16.34
N LEU A 433 22.85 15.43 15.92
CA LEU A 433 22.85 14.36 14.91
C LEU A 433 23.78 13.19 15.29
N ALA A 434 23.83 12.90 16.59
CA ALA A 434 24.86 12.08 17.18
C ALA A 434 24.52 10.59 17.20
N SER A 435 25.55 9.77 17.01
CA SER A 435 25.55 8.35 17.37
C SER A 435 26.52 8.07 18.50
N ALA A 436 26.33 6.94 19.18
CA ALA A 436 27.19 6.54 20.28
C ALA A 436 27.49 5.04 20.32
N ILE A 437 28.69 4.71 20.80
CA ILE A 437 29.13 3.34 21.05
C ILE A 437 29.96 3.28 22.32
N VAL A 438 29.81 2.22 23.10
CA VAL A 438 30.65 1.94 24.27
C VAL A 438 31.63 0.84 23.91
N HIS A 439 32.92 1.11 24.10
CA HIS A 439 34.00 0.16 23.83
C HIS A 439 35.09 0.30 24.89
N ASP A 440 35.55 -0.81 25.46
CA ASP A 440 36.60 -0.86 26.50
C ASP A 440 36.40 0.20 27.62
N ASP A 441 35.24 0.16 28.26
CA ASP A 441 34.81 1.07 29.34
C ASP A 441 34.86 2.57 28.99
N THR A 442 34.87 2.89 27.69
CA THR A 442 34.91 4.26 27.17
C THR A 442 33.68 4.50 26.32
N LEU A 443 32.96 5.58 26.60
CA LEU A 443 31.87 6.07 25.76
C LEU A 443 32.48 6.90 24.64
N TYR A 444 32.19 6.53 23.39
CA TYR A 444 32.49 7.30 22.20
C TYR A 444 31.19 7.86 21.63
N VAL A 445 31.22 9.14 21.26
CA VAL A 445 30.09 9.85 20.66
C VAL A 445 30.56 10.58 19.43
N PHE A 446 29.85 10.40 18.32
CA PHE A 446 30.16 11.01 17.03
C PHE A 446 29.03 11.96 16.69
N ALA A 447 29.32 13.25 16.57
CA ALA A 447 28.29 14.26 16.41
C ALA A 447 28.69 15.30 15.36
N SER A 448 27.70 15.78 14.63
CA SER A 448 27.91 16.79 13.60
C SER A 448 27.95 18.18 14.21
N ARG A 449 28.94 18.98 13.81
CA ARG A 449 29.08 20.36 14.27
C ARG A 449 28.06 21.26 13.58
N PHE A 450 27.27 21.97 14.38
CA PHE A 450 26.37 23.00 13.90
C PHE A 450 27.10 24.33 13.74
N GLU A 451 26.96 24.96 12.57
CA GLU A 451 27.39 26.33 12.28
C GLU A 451 26.21 27.11 11.68
N PRO A 452 26.24 28.46 11.66
CA PRO A 452 25.15 29.27 11.11
C PRO A 452 24.83 28.99 9.64
N ASP A 453 25.77 28.42 8.87
CA ASP A 453 25.60 28.04 7.47
C ASP A 453 25.22 26.56 7.27
N GLY A 454 25.05 25.79 8.35
CA GLY A 454 24.59 24.41 8.34
C GLY A 454 25.50 23.45 9.10
N TRP A 455 25.34 22.16 8.81
CA TRP A 455 26.15 21.08 9.38
C TRP A 455 27.44 20.89 8.59
N ARG A 456 28.56 20.58 9.27
CA ARG A 456 29.90 20.59 8.66
C ARG A 456 30.63 19.26 8.72
N ASP A 457 31.14 18.91 9.90
CA ASP A 457 32.05 17.80 10.12
C ASP A 457 31.59 16.92 11.28
N VAL A 458 32.14 15.71 11.35
CA VAL A 458 31.93 14.79 12.48
C VAL A 458 33.05 15.00 13.48
N THR A 459 32.69 15.38 14.71
CA THR A 459 33.60 15.39 15.85
C THR A 459 33.34 14.17 16.72
N ALA A 460 34.40 13.43 17.05
CA ALA A 460 34.38 12.38 18.06
C ALA A 460 34.62 12.98 19.45
N PHE A 461 33.86 12.52 20.42
CA PHE A 461 34.02 12.80 21.84
C PHE A 461 34.22 11.47 22.56
N ARG A 462 35.10 11.42 23.56
CA ARG A 462 35.25 10.24 24.41
C ARG A 462 35.38 10.55 25.89
N SER A 463 34.82 9.68 26.71
CA SER A 463 34.95 9.74 28.17
C SER A 463 34.88 8.36 28.82
N ARG A 464 35.65 8.18 29.90
CA ARG A 464 35.62 6.98 30.78
C ARG A 464 34.81 7.19 32.06
N ASP A 465 34.62 8.45 32.45
CA ASP A 465 34.01 8.85 33.72
C ASP A 465 32.78 9.75 33.56
N LEU A 466 32.42 10.10 32.31
CA LEU A 466 31.36 11.03 31.93
C LEU A 466 31.58 12.49 32.40
N GLN A 467 32.73 12.78 33.00
CA GLN A 467 33.07 14.10 33.55
C GLN A 467 34.16 14.78 32.72
N ARG A 468 35.18 14.01 32.33
CA ARG A 468 36.31 14.47 31.51
C ARG A 468 36.11 13.99 30.09
N TRP A 469 36.12 14.93 29.16
CA TRP A 469 35.87 14.69 27.75
C TRP A 469 37.08 15.11 26.92
N GLU A 470 37.49 14.24 26.01
CA GLU A 470 38.41 14.55 24.92
C GLU A 470 37.62 14.63 23.62
N SER A 471 38.04 15.48 22.68
CA SER A 471 37.39 15.56 21.37
C SER A 471 38.38 15.85 20.23
N GLN A 472 38.03 15.40 19.02
CA GLN A 472 38.69 15.79 17.78
C GLN A 472 37.75 15.65 16.58
N VAL A 473 38.00 16.42 15.52
CA VAL A 473 37.34 16.22 14.23
C VAL A 473 37.86 14.92 13.62
N VAL A 474 36.97 14.03 13.21
CA VAL A 474 37.30 12.69 12.66
C VAL A 474 36.88 12.53 11.21
N ILE A 475 35.85 13.23 10.76
CA ILE A 475 35.47 13.29 9.35
C ILE A 475 35.26 14.74 8.98
N GLU A 476 36.15 15.29 8.15
CA GLU A 476 35.99 16.64 7.61
C GLU A 476 35.02 16.63 6.43
N GLY A 477 34.01 17.50 6.47
CA GLY A 477 33.19 17.81 5.30
C GLY A 477 34.05 18.54 4.26
N GLU A 478 33.95 18.14 3.00
CA GLU A 478 34.70 18.76 1.90
C GLU A 478 33.88 19.91 1.31
N ASN A 479 33.09 19.61 0.28
CA ASN A 479 32.11 20.52 -0.32
C ASN A 479 30.68 20.06 -0.02
N GLU A 480 30.51 19.49 1.18
CA GLU A 480 29.30 18.85 1.68
C GLU A 480 29.12 19.22 3.15
N GLY A 481 27.88 19.23 3.61
CA GLY A 481 27.52 19.11 5.02
C GLY A 481 27.36 17.64 5.37
N ILE A 482 27.79 17.29 6.58
CA ILE A 482 27.64 15.96 7.15
C ILE A 482 26.58 15.99 8.26
N PHE A 483 25.67 15.04 8.23
CA PHE A 483 24.47 14.99 9.07
C PHE A 483 24.55 13.83 10.07
N ASN A 484 23.58 12.92 10.08
CA ASN A 484 23.55 11.78 10.97
C ASN A 484 24.72 10.83 10.71
N THR A 485 25.19 10.19 11.78
CA THR A 485 26.21 9.14 11.72
C THR A 485 25.70 7.89 12.40
N SER A 486 26.29 6.73 12.09
CA SER A 486 26.19 5.53 12.92
C SER A 486 27.49 4.76 12.86
N VAL A 487 27.93 4.26 14.02
CA VAL A 487 29.17 3.49 14.15
C VAL A 487 28.87 2.09 14.67
N CYS A 488 29.49 1.08 14.07
CA CYS A 488 29.48 -0.27 14.59
C CYS A 488 30.86 -0.91 14.55
N GLN A 489 31.04 -1.95 15.37
CA GLN A 489 32.16 -2.87 15.19
C GLN A 489 31.92 -3.68 13.90
N GLY A 490 32.96 -3.85 13.09
CA GLY A 490 33.00 -4.70 11.90
C GLY A 490 33.94 -5.90 12.08
N PRO A 491 34.29 -6.63 11.01
CA PRO A 491 35.16 -7.80 11.10
C PRO A 491 36.61 -7.45 11.48
N ASP A 492 37.14 -6.34 10.96
CA ASP A 492 38.56 -5.95 11.11
C ASP A 492 38.75 -4.61 11.84
N GLY A 493 37.75 -4.15 12.62
CA GLY A 493 37.80 -2.86 13.30
C GLY A 493 36.41 -2.26 13.46
N PHE A 494 36.25 -0.99 13.09
CA PHE A 494 35.01 -0.24 13.18
C PHE A 494 34.67 0.40 11.84
N ALA A 495 33.37 0.51 11.56
CA ALA A 495 32.84 1.22 10.40
C ALA A 495 31.90 2.34 10.85
N MET A 496 31.93 3.44 10.12
CA MET A 496 31.01 4.57 10.27
C MET A 496 30.24 4.73 8.96
N ALA A 497 28.93 4.79 9.06
CA ALA A 497 28.07 5.39 8.05
C ALA A 497 27.87 6.87 8.41
N TYR A 498 27.96 7.77 7.43
CA TYR A 498 27.66 9.18 7.63
C TYR A 498 26.86 9.73 6.44
N GLU A 499 25.84 10.49 6.77
CA GLU A 499 24.93 11.11 5.81
C GLU A 499 25.53 12.41 5.27
N SER A 500 25.38 12.63 3.95
CA SER A 500 25.96 13.78 3.26
C SER A 500 25.00 14.40 2.25
N ASN A 501 25.09 15.72 2.04
CA ASN A 501 24.44 16.42 0.93
C ASN A 501 25.42 16.78 -0.20
N ASP A 502 26.41 15.91 -0.47
CA ASP A 502 27.30 16.02 -1.62
C ASP A 502 26.50 16.36 -2.89
N PRO A 503 26.78 17.49 -3.56
CA PRO A 503 26.01 17.94 -4.71
C PRO A 503 26.12 17.01 -5.93
N ALA A 504 27.02 16.03 -5.92
CA ALA A 504 27.10 15.00 -6.96
C ALA A 504 25.94 14.00 -6.90
N TYR A 505 25.24 13.90 -5.76
CA TYR A 505 24.20 12.90 -5.51
C TYR A 505 22.93 13.55 -4.94
N PRO A 506 21.79 12.82 -4.90
CA PRO A 506 20.63 13.26 -4.13
C PRO A 506 21.03 13.59 -2.69
N PRO A 507 20.43 14.65 -2.09
CA PRO A 507 20.71 15.00 -0.70
C PRO A 507 20.52 13.81 0.24
N PHE A 508 21.40 13.73 1.24
CA PHE A 508 21.45 12.70 2.27
C PHE A 508 21.98 11.34 1.80
N THR A 509 22.79 11.29 0.75
CA THR A 509 23.52 10.07 0.35
C THR A 509 24.44 9.60 1.48
N ILE A 510 24.45 8.29 1.75
CA ILE A 510 25.26 7.69 2.82
C ILE A 510 26.65 7.35 2.28
N LYS A 511 27.68 7.77 3.01
CA LYS A 511 29.10 7.47 2.77
C LYS A 511 29.70 6.72 3.97
N PHE A 512 30.88 6.13 3.78
CA PHE A 512 31.48 5.27 4.79
C PHE A 512 32.93 5.64 5.14
N ALA A 513 33.33 5.32 6.37
CA ALA A 513 34.70 5.41 6.87
C ALA A 513 35.02 4.21 7.78
N GLN A 514 36.31 3.94 7.98
CA GLN A 514 36.80 2.86 8.84
C GLN A 514 37.82 3.36 9.88
N SER A 515 37.91 2.65 11.00
CA SER A 515 38.84 2.91 12.09
C SER A 515 39.23 1.64 12.83
N ASP A 516 40.46 1.57 13.31
CA ASP A 516 40.93 0.49 14.19
C ASP A 516 40.67 0.77 15.68
N ASP A 517 40.47 2.05 16.05
CA ASP A 517 40.54 2.52 17.44
C ASP A 517 39.43 3.50 17.86
N LEU A 518 38.43 3.70 17.00
CA LEU A 518 37.33 4.67 17.14
C LEU A 518 37.75 6.14 17.18
N TRP A 519 39.05 6.44 17.03
CA TRP A 519 39.60 7.78 17.18
C TRP A 519 40.19 8.29 15.87
N ASN A 520 40.92 7.46 15.14
CA ASN A 520 41.52 7.77 13.85
C ASN A 520 40.72 7.13 12.72
N TRP A 521 40.17 7.94 11.82
CA TRP A 521 39.24 7.48 10.78
C TRP A 521 39.80 7.70 9.38
N THR A 522 39.53 6.75 8.49
CA THR A 522 39.86 6.82 7.06
C THR A 522 38.57 6.73 6.25
N LYS A 523 38.26 7.77 5.46
CA LYS A 523 37.12 7.74 4.52
C LYS A 523 37.32 6.62 3.49
N LEU A 524 36.21 6.07 3.00
CA LEU A 524 36.16 5.12 1.90
C LEU A 524 35.53 5.81 0.67
N PRO A 525 36.31 6.50 -0.19
CA PRO A 525 35.75 7.34 -1.26
C PRO A 525 34.89 6.57 -2.28
N GLY A 526 35.18 5.28 -2.44
CA GLY A 526 34.40 4.39 -3.29
C GLY A 526 33.09 3.94 -2.66
N ALA A 527 32.95 3.92 -1.34
CA ALA A 527 31.79 3.34 -0.67
C ALA A 527 30.66 4.37 -0.49
N ARG A 528 29.52 4.12 -1.13
CA ARG A 528 28.33 4.97 -1.06
C ARG A 528 27.05 4.16 -1.25
N PHE A 529 25.97 4.63 -0.64
CA PHE A 529 24.65 4.01 -0.69
C PHE A 529 23.56 5.08 -0.82
N GLY A 530 22.58 4.83 -1.69
CA GLY A 530 21.46 5.74 -1.97
C GLY A 530 21.78 6.81 -3.03
N THR A 531 22.66 6.52 -4.00
CA THR A 531 23.11 7.51 -5.00
C THR A 531 22.03 7.95 -6.00
N ASP A 532 20.86 7.30 -5.99
CA ASP A 532 19.75 7.53 -6.90
C ASP A 532 18.47 8.03 -6.20
N ARG A 533 18.48 8.17 -4.86
CA ARG A 533 17.28 8.47 -4.07
C ARG A 533 17.58 9.11 -2.72
N TYR A 534 16.52 9.43 -1.97
CA TYR A 534 16.61 9.93 -0.62
C TYR A 534 16.85 8.77 0.36
N ALA A 535 18.02 8.72 1.01
CA ALA A 535 18.44 7.64 1.91
C ALA A 535 19.14 8.18 3.17
N ALA A 536 18.39 8.67 4.16
CA ALA A 536 18.93 9.41 5.31
C ALA A 536 19.02 8.57 6.60
N CYS A 537 19.54 9.18 7.67
CA CYS A 537 19.53 8.68 9.04
C CYS A 537 20.02 7.22 9.20
N PRO A 538 21.25 6.89 8.75
CA PRO A 538 21.71 5.51 8.77
C PRO A 538 21.90 4.99 10.20
N CYS A 539 21.47 3.75 10.45
CA CYS A 539 21.82 2.92 11.59
C CYS A 539 22.54 1.67 11.10
N LEU A 540 23.85 1.66 11.28
CA LEU A 540 24.75 0.60 10.82
C LEU A 540 25.00 -0.40 11.95
N ARG A 541 24.89 -1.70 11.64
CA ARG A 541 25.26 -2.82 12.53
C ARG A 541 25.99 -3.89 11.73
N TYR A 542 26.75 -4.75 12.39
CA TYR A 542 27.40 -5.90 11.77
C TYR A 542 26.94 -7.18 12.46
N ALA A 543 26.51 -8.16 11.67
CA ALA A 543 26.09 -9.47 12.14
C ALA A 543 26.18 -10.50 11.01
N ASP A 544 26.41 -11.77 11.32
CA ASP A 544 26.38 -12.87 10.34
C ASP A 544 27.12 -12.56 9.01
N GLY A 545 28.34 -12.04 9.12
CA GLY A 545 29.19 -11.74 7.96
C GLY A 545 28.82 -10.49 7.15
N HIS A 546 27.77 -9.75 7.53
CA HIS A 546 27.27 -8.60 6.79
C HIS A 546 27.15 -7.35 7.66
N TYR A 547 27.40 -6.21 7.04
CA TYR A 547 26.88 -4.93 7.50
C TYR A 547 25.40 -4.84 7.17
N TYR A 548 24.60 -4.34 8.10
CA TYR A 548 23.20 -4.01 7.90
C TYR A 548 23.03 -2.51 8.14
N ALA A 549 22.36 -1.84 7.22
CA ALA A 549 22.00 -0.44 7.35
C ALA A 549 20.48 -0.33 7.40
N LEU A 550 19.93 0.08 8.55
CA LEU A 550 18.60 0.66 8.57
C LEU A 550 18.73 2.14 8.17
N TYR A 551 17.79 2.65 7.38
CA TYR A 551 17.87 4.02 6.88
C TYR A 551 16.49 4.55 6.49
N LEU A 552 16.32 5.86 6.51
CA LEU A 552 15.09 6.53 6.07
C LEU A 552 15.05 6.60 4.55
N GLU A 553 14.01 6.02 3.96
CA GLU A 553 13.76 6.03 2.53
C GLU A 553 12.54 6.91 2.23
N ARG A 554 12.63 7.71 1.15
CA ARG A 554 11.47 8.42 0.58
C ARG A 554 11.33 8.10 -0.90
N ARG A 555 10.51 7.09 -1.20
CA ARG A 555 10.22 6.69 -2.59
C ARG A 555 9.24 7.65 -3.25
N ALA A 556 9.73 8.33 -4.28
CA ALA A 556 8.90 9.16 -5.15
C ALA A 556 7.75 8.35 -5.79
N PRO A 557 6.62 9.01 -6.13
CA PRO A 557 6.36 10.43 -5.92
C PRO A 557 5.80 10.74 -4.52
N ARG A 558 5.47 9.73 -3.70
CA ARG A 558 4.80 9.92 -2.41
C ARG A 558 5.70 10.69 -1.41
N HIS A 559 5.15 11.74 -0.81
CA HIS A 559 5.79 12.42 0.33
C HIS A 559 5.49 11.68 1.63
N TYR A 560 6.16 10.55 1.81
CA TYR A 560 5.97 9.63 2.93
C TYR A 560 7.29 8.92 3.21
N PHE A 561 7.66 8.81 4.49
CA PHE A 561 9.02 8.45 4.91
C PHE A 561 8.98 7.23 5.81
N GLU A 562 9.70 6.20 5.38
CA GLU A 562 9.68 4.87 6.01
C GLU A 562 11.11 4.38 6.24
N THR A 563 11.34 3.62 7.30
CA THR A 563 12.66 3.02 7.55
C THR A 563 12.78 1.72 6.75
N TYR A 564 13.81 1.63 5.91
CA TYR A 564 14.20 0.46 5.13
C TYR A 564 15.45 -0.19 5.75
N ILE A 565 15.74 -1.42 5.34
CA ILE A 565 16.97 -2.15 5.65
C ILE A 565 17.63 -2.69 4.38
N ALA A 566 18.95 -2.51 4.32
CA ALA A 566 19.84 -3.11 3.33
C ALA A 566 20.98 -3.83 4.03
N ARG A 567 21.65 -4.76 3.34
CA ARG A 567 22.86 -5.41 3.84
C ARG A 567 23.99 -5.39 2.81
N SER A 568 25.22 -5.45 3.29
CA SER A 568 26.42 -5.45 2.46
C SER A 568 27.53 -6.30 3.08
N PRO A 569 28.26 -7.11 2.30
CA PRO A 569 29.45 -7.80 2.79
C PRO A 569 30.67 -6.87 2.89
N ASP A 570 30.70 -5.77 2.12
CA ASP A 570 31.93 -5.00 1.85
C ASP A 570 31.74 -3.46 1.91
N LEU A 571 30.56 -2.98 2.28
CA LEU A 571 30.11 -1.57 2.24
C LEU A 571 30.00 -0.96 0.82
N MET A 572 30.33 -1.73 -0.23
CA MET A 572 30.33 -1.29 -1.62
C MET A 572 29.10 -1.81 -2.37
N ARG A 573 28.78 -3.09 -2.19
CA ARG A 573 27.64 -3.78 -2.81
C ARG A 573 26.53 -3.94 -1.79
N TRP A 574 25.33 -3.47 -2.11
CA TRP A 574 24.20 -3.54 -1.20
C TRP A 574 23.06 -4.36 -1.79
N GLU A 575 22.39 -5.11 -0.92
CA GLU A 575 21.15 -5.81 -1.21
C GLU A 575 20.04 -5.24 -0.34
N LEU A 576 18.92 -4.85 -0.94
CA LEU A 576 17.68 -4.49 -0.26
C LEU A 576 16.99 -5.75 0.25
N SER A 577 16.39 -5.66 1.44
CA SER A 577 15.46 -6.68 1.91
C SER A 577 14.17 -6.68 1.07
N PRO A 578 13.70 -7.84 0.56
CA PRO A 578 12.37 -7.97 -0.04
C PRO A 578 11.23 -7.68 0.94
N ALA A 579 11.48 -7.74 2.25
CA ALA A 579 10.49 -7.53 3.30
C ALA A 579 10.31 -6.06 3.72
N ASN A 580 11.10 -5.15 3.14
CA ASN A 580 11.03 -3.71 3.40
C ASN A 580 9.63 -3.08 3.23
N PRO A 581 9.33 -1.97 3.91
CA PRO A 581 10.07 -1.32 5.00
C PRO A 581 10.00 -2.08 6.34
N VAL A 582 10.95 -1.76 7.20
CA VAL A 582 11.02 -2.16 8.61
C VAL A 582 10.03 -1.37 9.47
N LEU A 583 9.94 -0.05 9.27
CA LEU A 583 9.00 0.83 9.96
C LEU A 583 8.23 1.68 8.95
N SER A 584 6.90 1.63 9.04
CA SER A 584 6.00 2.61 8.45
C SER A 584 5.29 3.38 9.56
N PRO A 585 4.97 4.67 9.39
CA PRO A 585 4.13 5.43 10.32
C PRO A 585 2.75 4.78 10.52
N ARG A 586 2.25 4.78 11.75
CA ARG A 586 0.97 4.18 12.14
C ARG A 586 0.18 5.10 13.06
N GLY A 587 -1.13 5.14 12.84
CA GLY A 587 -2.03 5.91 13.69
C GLY A 587 -1.90 7.42 13.50
N LEU A 588 -2.67 8.17 14.29
CA LEU A 588 -2.75 9.62 14.17
C LEU A 588 -1.57 10.35 14.83
N ASP A 589 -0.82 9.67 15.70
CA ASP A 589 0.25 10.22 16.52
C ASP A 589 1.66 9.95 15.96
N GLU A 590 1.77 9.48 14.72
CA GLU A 590 3.07 9.23 14.04
C GLU A 590 3.26 10.05 12.76
N GLY A 591 2.20 10.68 12.25
CA GLY A 591 2.28 11.50 11.04
C GLY A 591 2.63 10.71 9.78
N ILE A 592 3.64 11.18 9.03
CA ILE A 592 4.07 10.61 7.74
C ILE A 592 5.53 10.16 7.76
N ASN A 593 6.15 10.11 8.94
CA ASN A 593 7.57 9.83 9.11
C ASN A 593 7.83 8.75 10.15
N ALA A 594 8.71 7.82 9.81
CA ALA A 594 9.31 6.86 10.72
C ALA A 594 10.82 6.80 10.41
N SER A 595 11.59 7.70 11.02
CA SER A 595 13.01 7.98 10.73
C SER A 595 13.93 7.70 11.93
N ASP A 596 15.20 8.04 11.77
CA ASP A 596 16.22 7.98 12.83
C ASP A 596 16.20 6.66 13.62
N PRO A 597 16.20 5.51 12.92
CA PRO A 597 16.15 4.22 13.59
C PRO A 597 17.40 4.04 14.44
N GLU A 598 17.25 3.45 15.61
CA GLU A 598 18.38 3.04 16.44
C GLU A 598 18.08 1.71 17.16
N LEU A 599 19.14 0.94 17.43
CA LEU A 599 19.01 -0.45 17.91
C LEU A 599 19.88 -0.69 19.13
N VAL A 600 19.31 -1.29 20.17
CA VAL A 600 20.05 -1.79 21.33
C VAL A 600 19.55 -3.17 21.73
N GLU A 601 20.46 -4.10 21.97
CA GLU A 601 20.14 -5.39 22.60
C GLU A 601 20.23 -5.25 24.13
N VAL A 602 19.19 -5.65 24.84
CA VAL A 602 19.12 -5.66 26.30
C VAL A 602 18.49 -6.99 26.74
N ASP A 603 19.19 -7.71 27.61
CA ASP A 603 18.71 -8.99 28.17
C ASP A 603 18.26 -10.02 27.11
N GLY A 604 18.90 -10.02 25.93
CA GLY A 604 18.61 -10.92 24.81
C GLY A 604 17.40 -10.53 23.95
N GLY A 605 16.75 -9.40 24.25
CA GLY A 605 15.74 -8.76 23.40
C GLY A 605 16.30 -7.51 22.73
N THR A 606 15.70 -7.08 21.62
CA THR A 606 16.15 -5.89 20.87
C THR A 606 15.12 -4.79 21.00
N TRP A 607 15.56 -3.59 21.35
CA TRP A 607 14.73 -2.39 21.27
C TRP A 607 15.03 -1.65 19.97
N VAL A 608 13.98 -1.30 19.24
CA VAL A 608 14.03 -0.43 18.06
C VAL A 608 13.51 0.94 18.47
N TYR A 609 14.37 1.94 18.47
CA TYR A 609 14.02 3.35 18.66
C TYR A 609 13.86 4.01 17.29
N PHE A 610 12.97 4.98 17.17
CA PHE A 610 12.75 5.70 15.92
C PHE A 610 12.00 7.01 16.18
N ALA A 611 12.22 7.99 15.32
CA ALA A 611 11.49 9.24 15.30
C ALA A 611 10.22 9.12 14.45
N VAL A 612 9.16 9.78 14.89
CA VAL A 612 7.90 9.95 14.15
C VAL A 612 7.53 11.42 14.03
N GLY A 613 6.78 11.80 13.01
CA GLY A 613 6.49 13.22 12.77
C GLY A 613 5.92 13.54 11.39
N ASP A 614 5.90 14.83 11.06
CA ASP A 614 5.41 15.34 9.77
C ASP A 614 6.52 15.83 8.84
N GLN A 615 7.79 15.72 9.25
CA GLN A 615 8.97 16.24 8.53
C GLN A 615 8.97 17.76 8.33
N LEU A 616 8.13 18.50 9.06
CA LEU A 616 7.96 19.94 8.90
C LEU A 616 7.95 20.70 10.22
N THR A 617 7.05 20.32 11.14
CA THR A 617 6.71 21.13 12.31
C THR A 617 6.86 20.40 13.63
N TRP A 618 6.79 19.07 13.66
CA TRP A 618 6.88 18.32 14.91
C TRP A 618 7.53 16.94 14.72
N MET A 619 8.08 16.43 15.81
CA MET A 619 8.71 15.12 15.87
C MET A 619 8.71 14.59 17.29
N ASN A 620 8.53 13.28 17.43
CA ASN A 620 8.59 12.56 18.70
C ASN A 620 9.46 11.32 18.53
N VAL A 621 10.07 10.85 19.61
CA VAL A 621 10.77 9.55 19.61
C VAL A 621 9.89 8.49 20.23
N LYS A 622 9.75 7.38 19.52
CA LYS A 622 9.11 6.15 19.99
C LYS A 622 10.11 5.01 20.06
N ARG A 623 9.72 3.92 20.73
CA ARG A 623 10.39 2.63 20.63
C ARG A 623 9.41 1.48 20.50
N ALA A 624 9.87 0.35 20.00
CA ALA A 624 9.15 -0.91 20.02
C ALA A 624 10.10 -2.09 20.33
N PRO A 625 9.65 -3.12 21.06
CA PRO A 625 10.46 -4.30 21.32
C PRO A 625 10.39 -5.30 20.16
N PHE A 626 11.49 -6.02 19.96
CA PHE A 626 11.57 -7.25 19.17
C PHE A 626 12.01 -8.40 20.06
N GLU A 627 11.28 -9.52 20.00
CA GLU A 627 11.58 -10.73 20.76
C GLU A 627 12.74 -11.53 20.13
N GLY A 628 13.97 -11.08 20.40
CA GLY A 628 15.19 -11.77 20.01
C GLY A 628 16.41 -10.86 20.03
N SER A 629 17.58 -11.48 19.82
CA SER A 629 18.85 -10.77 19.69
C SER A 629 18.86 -9.84 18.48
N LEU A 630 19.79 -8.90 18.49
CA LEU A 630 20.02 -7.94 17.41
C LEU A 630 20.38 -8.68 16.11
N GLU A 631 21.22 -9.70 16.19
CA GLU A 631 21.54 -10.57 15.04
C GLU A 631 20.28 -11.22 14.46
N ARG A 632 19.39 -11.74 15.31
CA ARG A 632 18.13 -12.34 14.85
C ARG A 632 17.20 -11.30 14.23
N PHE A 633 17.13 -10.11 14.81
CA PHE A 633 16.36 -9.01 14.23
C PHE A 633 16.84 -8.71 12.81
N LEU A 634 18.14 -8.46 12.63
CA LEU A 634 18.73 -8.09 11.34
C LEU A 634 18.57 -9.19 10.28
N THR A 635 18.92 -10.43 10.64
CA THR A 635 18.87 -11.58 9.71
C THR A 635 17.44 -11.97 9.31
N SER A 636 16.44 -11.72 10.17
CA SER A 636 15.03 -12.06 9.87
C SER A 636 14.45 -11.33 8.66
N TRP A 637 14.98 -10.16 8.32
CA TRP A 637 14.57 -9.38 7.13
C TRP A 637 15.09 -9.97 5.82
N PHE A 638 15.99 -10.95 5.86
CA PHE A 638 16.59 -11.58 4.68
C PHE A 638 16.30 -13.08 4.63
N ALA A 639 15.08 -13.47 5.03
CA ALA A 639 14.56 -14.84 4.88
C ALA A 639 14.41 -15.24 3.39
N LEU A 640 14.26 -14.26 2.50
CA LEU A 640 14.36 -14.41 1.05
C LEU A 640 15.67 -13.77 0.54
N PRO A 641 16.18 -14.19 -0.63
CA PRO A 641 17.35 -13.56 -1.23
C PRO A 641 17.19 -12.04 -1.35
N GLY A 642 18.25 -11.31 -1.02
CA GLY A 642 18.28 -9.85 -1.17
C GLY A 642 18.16 -9.41 -2.63
N ILE A 643 17.62 -8.22 -2.84
CA ILE A 643 17.49 -7.61 -4.17
C ILE A 643 18.69 -6.68 -4.38
N PRO A 644 19.54 -6.88 -5.41
CA PRO A 644 20.65 -5.99 -5.69
C PRO A 644 20.19 -4.54 -5.82
N ASP A 645 20.92 -3.63 -5.16
CA ASP A 645 20.57 -2.20 -5.15
C ASP A 645 21.33 -1.43 -6.25
N PRO A 646 20.62 -0.77 -7.18
CA PRO A 646 21.25 0.00 -8.25
C PRO A 646 21.85 1.34 -7.78
N GLY A 647 21.45 1.86 -6.63
CA GLY A 647 21.92 3.12 -6.04
C GLY A 647 23.20 2.96 -5.23
N THR A 648 24.16 2.21 -5.76
CA THR A 648 25.41 1.85 -5.06
C THR A 648 26.64 2.16 -5.91
N ALA A 649 27.79 2.25 -5.25
CA ALA A 649 29.05 2.47 -5.92
C ALA A 649 29.41 1.41 -6.96
N ALA A 650 29.17 0.13 -6.63
CA ALA A 650 29.52 -0.98 -7.49
C ALA A 650 28.72 -0.98 -8.80
N ALA A 651 27.47 -0.52 -8.75
CA ALA A 651 26.61 -0.41 -9.94
C ALA A 651 27.06 0.69 -10.91
N GLU A 652 27.83 1.69 -10.45
CA GLU A 652 28.40 2.73 -11.32
C GLU A 652 29.71 2.28 -12.02
N GLU A 653 30.33 1.18 -11.57
CA GLU A 653 31.57 0.62 -12.15
C GLU A 653 31.33 -0.49 -13.20
N GLU A 654 30.10 -1.01 -13.28
CA GLU A 654 29.63 -2.00 -14.27
C GLU A 654 28.96 -1.33 -15.48
#